data_AF-A0A0D1ZIV0-F1
#
_entry.id   AF-A0A0D1ZIV0-F1
#
_cell.length_a   1.000
_cell.length_b   1.000
_cell.length_c   1.000
_cell.angle_alpha   90.00
_cell.angle_beta   90.00
_cell.angle_gamma   90.00
#
_symmetry.space_group_name_H-M   'P 1'
#
loop_
_entity.id
_entity.type
_entity.pdbx_description
1 polymer ?
#
loop_
_entity_poly.entity_id
_entity_poly.type
_entity_poly.pdbx_seq_one_letter_code
_entity_poly.pdbx_strand_id
1 'polypeptide(L)'
;MAEKEATVYLIDVSRSMSKKHSGRSQTDLDWALQYVWDKITNAVFTGRKTLMIGVIGLGTDGTNNDMASQDDSYKHISVLQPISQILMPELRTLPKLLKPSKTDDRDVLSGIIIAVDMMMKHCKHLKYKKRIVVITNATGHIDADDVESTAEQFKNHDIELVLLGIDFDDPEYGTKEEDKSATKAENERTLQKLVDLSGGMFGTMQEAIDQLSRPDIKPIRATPTYRGQLRLGDPEHYDTALSIDVERYFKVQTRRPPTASSFAVRENVADDDQGLQSVHSIYKYAAKLENGETKELSREELAKGYEYGRTAVAIMESEQNITKLETSMGYDILGFIPMEHVERYMLLDNSNVIVAQRGNDKAALALSSLVHALFELGSVAVGRLVKKDMQDPILTLLSPLVDADLECLVENVLPFAEDVRSYRFPPLDKVLTVSGKELTEHRNLPNQKLMMSMSDFVDNMTLMNEDEEMMAMEDTFSPVLHRVEGAIKFRAIHGSDKFPEEPEMFKTYRQQPEELQERSKKALSKLIEAADVKKVQQRAKGRRRYRDAEKPISGLDVSELLRKEKRDHISPDNAIPEFTQMIETADDEGYIATIVQQMATILTDWIRTSYGERNYGKVAEGLGTVRQWMQELEMPDLYNNMIQDLKEKILSKQLGGDRALMWFQVRKNKLGLISTDDCSSSQITVEAARSFLDPKSGT
;
A
#
# COMPACT_ATOMS: atom_id res chain seq x y z
N MET A 1 6.07 29.07 -15.07
CA MET A 1 6.86 29.25 -13.83
C MET A 1 5.88 29.17 -12.67
N ALA A 2 6.28 28.64 -11.51
CA ALA A 2 5.38 28.65 -10.34
C ALA A 2 5.15 30.10 -9.89
N GLU A 3 3.91 30.42 -9.54
CA GLU A 3 3.54 31.74 -9.04
C GLU A 3 4.24 32.01 -7.70
N LYS A 4 4.62 33.28 -7.47
CA LYS A 4 5.22 33.70 -6.20
C LYS A 4 4.12 34.06 -5.23
N GLU A 5 4.23 33.60 -3.99
CA GLU A 5 3.23 33.83 -2.95
C GLU A 5 3.91 34.35 -1.68
N ALA A 6 3.32 35.37 -1.09
CA ALA A 6 3.76 35.95 0.17
C ALA A 6 2.57 35.98 1.14
N THR A 7 2.71 35.25 2.25
CA THR A 7 1.65 35.09 3.25
C THR A 7 2.12 35.58 4.61
N VAL A 8 1.42 36.51 5.24
CA VAL A 8 1.72 36.99 6.60
C VAL A 8 0.66 36.47 7.57
N TYR A 9 1.08 35.76 8.61
CA TYR A 9 0.21 35.32 9.70
C TYR A 9 0.29 36.32 10.85
N LEU A 10 -0.84 36.92 11.18
CA LEU A 10 -1.07 37.70 12.38
C LEU A 10 -1.72 36.81 13.45
N ILE A 11 -1.01 36.59 14.54
CA ILE A 11 -1.44 35.67 15.59
C ILE A 11 -1.56 36.42 16.90
N ASP A 12 -2.76 36.46 17.46
CA ASP A 12 -3.01 36.96 18.80
C ASP A 12 -2.38 36.01 19.84
N VAL A 13 -1.37 36.50 20.57
CA VAL A 13 -0.68 35.75 21.64
C VAL A 13 -0.91 36.39 23.00
N SER A 14 -1.98 37.16 23.15
CA SER A 14 -2.34 37.79 24.42
C SER A 14 -2.66 36.79 25.54
N ARG A 15 -2.71 37.28 26.78
CA ARG A 15 -3.09 36.48 27.94
C ARG A 15 -4.49 35.89 27.80
N SER A 16 -5.42 36.60 27.17
CA SER A 16 -6.80 36.15 26.95
C SER A 16 -6.89 34.87 26.12
N MET A 17 -5.93 34.65 25.21
CA MET A 17 -5.82 33.46 24.38
C MET A 17 -5.33 32.23 25.17
N SER A 18 -4.88 32.39 26.42
CA SER A 18 -4.52 31.25 27.30
C SER A 18 -5.71 30.57 27.95
N LYS A 19 -6.91 31.13 27.81
CA LYS A 19 -8.15 30.58 28.36
C LYS A 19 -8.65 29.42 27.49
N LYS A 20 -9.53 28.61 28.09
CA LYS A 20 -10.26 27.54 27.40
C LYS A 20 -11.72 27.96 27.36
N HIS A 21 -12.31 28.03 26.18
CA HIS A 21 -13.72 28.34 25.99
C HIS A 21 -14.45 27.17 25.31
N SER A 22 -15.79 27.22 25.31
CA SER A 22 -16.65 26.32 24.54
C SER A 22 -16.44 24.81 24.83
N GLY A 23 -16.08 24.46 26.08
CA GLY A 23 -15.85 23.07 26.50
C GLY A 23 -14.56 22.43 25.98
N ARG A 24 -13.66 23.20 25.34
CA ARG A 24 -12.41 22.70 24.74
C ARG A 24 -11.37 22.31 25.78
N SER A 25 -10.60 21.25 25.50
CA SER A 25 -9.53 20.76 26.39
C SER A 25 -8.22 21.55 26.26
N GLN A 26 -8.00 22.19 25.11
CA GLN A 26 -6.84 23.02 24.78
C GLN A 26 -7.14 24.51 24.97
N THR A 27 -6.10 25.34 25.02
CA THR A 27 -6.26 26.81 25.06
C THR A 27 -6.66 27.35 23.69
N ASP A 28 -7.26 28.54 23.66
CA ASP A 28 -7.62 29.22 22.41
C ASP A 28 -6.42 29.39 21.47
N LEU A 29 -5.25 29.75 22.03
CA LEU A 29 -4.01 29.84 21.27
C LEU A 29 -3.58 28.49 20.70
N ASP A 30 -3.46 27.46 21.54
CA ASP A 30 -2.99 26.14 21.09
C ASP A 30 -3.92 25.54 20.03
N TRP A 31 -5.22 25.77 20.18
CA TRP A 31 -6.23 25.36 19.22
C TRP A 31 -6.06 26.07 17.88
N ALA A 32 -5.92 27.40 17.88
CA ALA A 32 -5.72 28.16 16.66
C ALA A 32 -4.36 27.90 15.99
N LEU A 33 -3.33 27.63 16.78
CA LEU A 33 -2.01 27.26 16.28
C LEU A 33 -2.04 25.96 15.49
N GLN A 34 -2.99 25.04 15.69
CA GLN A 34 -3.10 23.83 14.86
C GLN A 34 -3.26 24.18 13.38
N TYR A 35 -4.12 25.15 13.07
CA TYR A 35 -4.33 25.65 11.71
C TYR A 35 -3.09 26.33 11.15
N VAL A 36 -2.48 27.23 11.93
CA VAL A 36 -1.26 27.94 11.52
C VAL A 36 -0.14 26.95 11.20
N TRP A 37 0.09 26.00 12.10
CA TRP A 37 1.16 25.02 11.95
C TRP A 37 0.94 24.09 10.76
N ASP A 38 -0.30 23.66 10.52
CA ASP A 38 -0.59 22.86 9.34
C ASP A 38 -0.29 23.64 8.05
N LYS A 39 -0.74 24.90 7.93
CA LYS A 39 -0.48 25.71 6.74
C LYS A 39 1.01 26.07 6.56
N ILE A 40 1.73 26.43 7.62
CA ILE A 40 3.17 26.69 7.56
C ILE A 40 3.93 25.41 7.20
N THR A 41 3.66 24.28 7.86
CA THR A 41 4.38 23.04 7.56
C THR A 41 4.05 22.48 6.19
N ASN A 42 2.82 22.65 5.70
CA ASN A 42 2.46 22.37 4.30
C ASN A 42 3.34 23.16 3.33
N ALA A 43 3.50 24.47 3.55
CA ALA A 43 4.34 25.31 2.71
C ALA A 43 5.81 24.84 2.72
N VAL A 44 6.37 24.56 3.90
CA VAL A 44 7.74 24.03 4.06
C VAL A 44 7.90 22.68 3.38
N PHE A 45 6.92 21.78 3.55
CA PHE A 45 6.92 20.45 2.96
C PHE A 45 6.94 20.49 1.43
N THR A 46 6.37 21.52 0.79
CA THR A 46 6.47 21.67 -0.67
C THR A 46 7.88 22.01 -1.17
N GLY A 47 8.76 22.51 -0.31
CA GLY A 47 10.12 22.92 -0.64
C GLY A 47 10.21 24.08 -1.64
N ARG A 48 9.11 24.80 -1.91
CA ARG A 48 9.06 25.88 -2.90
C ARG A 48 9.72 27.15 -2.34
N LYS A 49 10.82 27.58 -2.97
CA LYS A 49 11.50 28.85 -2.67
C LYS A 49 10.64 30.10 -2.92
N THR A 50 9.56 29.96 -3.69
CA THR A 50 8.65 31.05 -4.06
C THR A 50 7.50 31.23 -3.09
N LEU A 51 7.35 30.34 -2.10
CA LEU A 51 6.39 30.50 -1.00
C LEU A 51 7.12 31.14 0.18
N MET A 52 6.78 32.38 0.47
CA MET A 52 7.41 33.17 1.52
C MET A 52 6.39 33.45 2.62
N ILE A 53 6.78 33.25 3.87
CA ILE A 53 5.89 33.40 5.03
C ILE A 53 6.51 34.39 6.01
N GLY A 54 5.68 35.29 6.53
CA GLY A 54 5.98 36.14 7.69
C GLY A 54 5.06 35.81 8.86
N VAL A 55 5.52 36.03 10.09
CA VAL A 55 4.72 35.82 11.31
C VAL A 55 4.84 37.04 12.22
N ILE A 56 3.70 37.57 12.64
CA ILE A 56 3.57 38.71 13.55
C ILE A 56 2.74 38.27 14.76
N GLY A 57 3.25 38.53 15.96
CA GLY A 57 2.53 38.32 17.21
C GLY A 57 1.85 39.60 17.67
N LEU A 58 0.56 39.52 18.00
CA LEU A 58 -0.23 40.59 18.63
C LEU A 58 -0.33 40.34 20.13
N GLY A 59 -0.25 41.39 20.95
CA GLY A 59 -0.30 41.28 22.41
C GLY A 59 0.95 40.64 23.01
N THR A 60 2.12 40.86 22.41
CA THR A 60 3.40 40.35 22.91
C THR A 60 3.89 41.12 24.13
N ASP A 61 4.60 40.46 25.05
CA ASP A 61 5.22 41.11 26.23
C ASP A 61 6.18 42.26 25.83
N GLY A 62 6.86 42.11 24.69
CA GLY A 62 7.70 43.15 24.08
C GLY A 62 7.05 43.81 22.87
N THR A 63 7.75 44.78 22.28
CA THR A 63 7.38 45.38 20.99
C THR A 63 8.58 45.28 20.05
N ASN A 64 8.38 44.76 18.84
CA ASN A 64 9.42 44.65 17.84
C ASN A 64 8.83 44.89 16.44
N ASN A 65 8.64 46.15 16.08
CA ASN A 65 8.21 46.56 14.75
C ASN A 65 8.77 47.94 14.41
N ASP A 66 8.93 48.25 13.12
CA ASP A 66 9.55 49.49 12.65
C ASP A 66 8.73 50.75 12.99
N MET A 67 7.42 50.60 13.22
CA MET A 67 6.46 51.70 13.43
C MET A 67 6.22 52.01 14.91
N ALA A 68 6.75 51.19 15.83
CA ALA A 68 6.64 51.35 17.28
C ALA A 68 7.23 52.66 17.83
N SER A 69 8.09 53.32 17.05
CA SER A 69 8.69 54.61 17.41
C SER A 69 7.86 55.81 16.95
N GLN A 70 6.84 55.59 16.11
CA GLN A 70 6.02 56.65 15.51
C GLN A 70 4.75 56.90 16.32
N ASP A 71 4.13 55.84 16.83
CA ASP A 71 2.89 55.91 17.60
C ASP A 71 2.87 54.86 18.72
N ASP A 72 2.25 55.22 19.83
CA ASP A 72 2.00 54.33 20.97
C ASP A 72 1.00 53.21 20.61
N SER A 73 0.17 53.39 19.58
CA SER A 73 -0.78 52.37 19.07
C SER A 73 -0.10 51.12 18.51
N TYR A 74 1.19 51.19 18.15
CA TYR A 74 1.97 50.04 17.64
C TYR A 74 2.72 49.26 18.74
N LYS A 75 2.45 49.53 20.02
CA LYS A 75 2.99 48.77 21.16
C LYS A 75 2.40 47.37 21.24
N HIS A 76 3.13 46.46 21.88
CA HIS A 76 2.76 45.06 22.06
C HIS A 76 2.55 44.26 20.77
N ILE A 77 3.14 44.74 19.65
CA ILE A 77 3.16 44.04 18.38
C ILE A 77 4.60 43.73 18.01
N SER A 78 4.90 42.45 17.73
CA SER A 78 6.25 42.00 17.38
C SER A 78 6.27 41.19 16.10
N VAL A 79 7.15 41.56 15.18
CA VAL A 79 7.52 40.74 14.02
C VAL A 79 8.38 39.58 14.55
N LEU A 80 7.79 38.39 14.61
CA LEU A 80 8.46 37.18 15.10
C LEU A 80 9.32 36.53 14.01
N GLN A 81 8.87 36.64 12.76
CA GLN A 81 9.57 36.14 11.59
C GLN A 81 9.37 37.08 10.40
N PRO A 82 10.46 37.62 9.81
CA PRO A 82 10.36 38.41 8.58
C PRO A 82 9.87 37.56 7.40
N ILE A 83 9.31 38.18 6.36
CA ILE A 83 8.85 37.46 5.15
C ILE A 83 10.06 36.80 4.50
N SER A 84 10.14 35.48 4.64
CA SER A 84 11.21 34.67 4.06
C SER A 84 10.72 33.26 3.79
N GLN A 85 11.54 32.45 3.12
CA GLN A 85 11.31 31.01 3.10
C GLN A 85 11.53 30.47 4.51
N ILE A 86 10.55 29.74 5.05
CA ILE A 86 10.66 29.04 6.32
C ILE A 86 11.44 27.73 6.10
N LEU A 87 12.45 27.47 6.91
CA LEU A 87 13.22 26.23 6.93
C LEU A 87 13.07 25.56 8.31
N MET A 88 13.78 24.44 8.49
CA MET A 88 13.73 23.67 9.73
C MET A 88 14.15 24.45 11.00
N PRO A 89 15.16 25.35 10.97
CA PRO A 89 15.52 26.15 12.14
C PRO A 89 14.39 27.09 12.59
N GLU A 90 13.70 27.73 11.64
CA GLU A 90 12.56 28.62 11.91
C GLU A 90 11.38 27.83 12.47
N LEU A 91 11.08 26.65 11.92
CA LEU A 91 10.06 25.75 12.46
C LEU A 91 10.33 25.28 13.90
N ARG A 92 11.60 25.20 14.32
CA ARG A 92 11.98 24.82 15.69
C ARG A 92 11.99 26.00 16.67
N THR A 93 12.08 27.23 16.16
CA THR A 93 12.15 28.45 16.98
C THR A 93 10.79 29.09 17.17
N LEU A 94 9.97 29.16 16.12
CA LEU A 94 8.64 29.76 16.17
C LEU A 94 7.72 29.17 17.27
N PRO A 95 7.67 27.86 17.54
CA PRO A 95 6.87 27.30 18.64
C PRO A 95 7.33 27.77 20.03
N LYS A 96 8.58 28.20 20.17
CA LYS A 96 9.10 28.76 21.43
C LYS A 96 8.63 30.20 21.63
N LEU A 97 8.38 30.93 20.53
CA LEU A 97 7.95 32.34 20.52
C LEU A 97 6.43 32.50 20.58
N LEU A 98 5.68 31.60 19.94
CA LEU A 98 4.22 31.60 19.91
C LEU A 98 3.64 30.97 21.19
N LYS A 99 3.79 31.70 22.30
CA LYS A 99 3.24 31.34 23.61
C LYS A 99 2.38 32.48 24.15
N PRO A 100 1.41 32.20 25.03
CA PRO A 100 0.61 33.25 25.62
C PRO A 100 1.49 34.22 26.43
N SER A 101 1.29 35.50 26.18
CA SER A 101 1.94 36.61 26.86
C SER A 101 1.23 36.96 28.16
N LYS A 102 1.81 37.85 28.96
CA LYS A 102 1.24 38.31 30.23
C LYS A 102 0.32 39.51 30.07
N THR A 103 0.40 40.20 28.94
CA THR A 103 -0.43 41.36 28.60
C THR A 103 -1.68 40.96 27.82
N ASP A 104 -2.73 41.75 27.97
CA ASP A 104 -3.94 41.69 27.14
C ASP A 104 -4.04 42.88 26.18
N ASP A 105 -3.13 43.84 26.28
CA ASP A 105 -3.11 45.06 25.48
C ASP A 105 -2.60 44.76 24.06
N ARG A 106 -3.44 45.10 23.08
CA ARG A 106 -3.21 44.88 21.65
C ARG A 106 -4.25 45.60 20.83
N ASP A 107 -3.83 46.10 19.67
CA ASP A 107 -4.73 46.54 18.62
C ASP A 107 -4.53 45.67 17.37
N VAL A 108 -5.62 45.03 16.94
CA VAL A 108 -5.63 44.14 15.77
C VAL A 108 -5.45 44.95 14.49
N LEU A 109 -6.02 46.16 14.41
CA LEU A 109 -5.95 46.98 13.20
C LEU A 109 -4.53 47.53 12.98
N SER A 110 -3.89 48.05 14.03
CA SER A 110 -2.47 48.41 14.01
C SER A 110 -1.57 47.24 13.58
N GLY A 111 -1.89 46.03 14.01
CA GLY A 111 -1.21 44.81 13.56
C GLY A 111 -1.35 44.57 12.06
N ILE A 112 -2.56 44.75 11.52
CA ILE A 112 -2.85 44.60 10.09
C ILE A 112 -2.06 45.64 9.29
N ILE A 113 -1.99 46.88 9.76
CA ILE A 113 -1.20 47.95 9.14
C ILE A 113 0.30 47.56 9.09
N ILE A 114 0.85 46.99 10.16
CA ILE A 114 2.22 46.47 10.18
C ILE A 114 2.40 45.34 9.15
N ALA A 115 1.44 44.43 9.00
CA ALA A 115 1.52 43.40 7.98
C ALA A 115 1.48 43.94 6.56
N VAL A 116 0.66 44.97 6.29
CA VAL A 116 0.62 45.64 4.98
C VAL A 116 1.95 46.30 4.69
N ASP A 117 2.53 47.05 5.63
CA ASP A 117 3.87 47.66 5.47
C ASP A 117 4.95 46.61 5.19
N MET A 118 4.97 45.53 5.97
CA MET A 118 5.88 44.40 5.81
C MET A 118 5.74 43.76 4.42
N MET A 119 4.50 43.55 3.96
CA MET A 119 4.18 42.99 2.64
C MET A 119 4.67 43.90 1.51
N MET A 120 4.46 45.22 1.65
CA MET A 120 4.84 46.21 0.66
C MET A 120 6.36 46.38 0.56
N LYS A 121 7.07 46.43 1.70
CA LYS A 121 8.54 46.46 1.76
C LYS A 121 9.17 45.25 1.09
N HIS A 122 8.56 44.06 1.25
CA HIS A 122 9.07 42.82 0.69
C HIS A 122 8.75 42.67 -0.81
N CYS A 123 7.48 42.82 -1.19
CA CYS A 123 7.04 42.60 -2.56
C CYS A 123 7.50 43.70 -3.51
N LYS A 124 7.63 44.96 -3.05
CA LYS A 124 7.98 46.12 -3.87
C LYS A 124 7.14 46.16 -5.16
N HIS A 125 7.80 46.08 -6.32
CA HIS A 125 7.17 46.06 -7.65
C HIS A 125 7.06 44.65 -8.26
N LEU A 126 7.41 43.60 -7.50
CA LEU A 126 7.35 42.23 -7.98
C LEU A 126 5.93 41.68 -7.88
N LYS A 127 5.53 40.88 -8.89
CA LYS A 127 4.25 40.20 -8.88
C LYS A 127 4.28 39.02 -7.90
N TYR A 128 3.52 39.15 -6.81
CA TYR A 128 3.26 38.13 -5.80
C TYR A 128 1.75 38.03 -5.61
N LYS A 129 1.25 36.81 -5.37
CA LYS A 129 -0.04 36.62 -4.71
C LYS A 129 0.17 36.94 -3.24
N LYS A 130 -0.50 37.98 -2.73
CA LYS A 130 -0.30 38.51 -1.37
C LYS A 130 -1.49 38.10 -0.51
N ARG A 131 -1.21 37.52 0.65
CA ARG A 131 -2.25 37.09 1.58
C ARG A 131 -1.89 37.47 3.01
N ILE A 132 -2.87 37.98 3.77
CA ILE A 132 -2.73 38.26 5.19
C ILE A 132 -3.79 37.45 5.93
N VAL A 133 -3.35 36.63 6.88
CA VAL A 133 -4.23 35.77 7.69
C VAL A 133 -4.19 36.28 9.12
N VAL A 134 -5.33 36.72 9.66
CA VAL A 134 -5.46 37.27 11.01
C VAL A 134 -6.20 36.28 11.88
N ILE A 135 -5.65 35.98 13.06
CA ILE A 135 -6.22 35.03 14.03
C ILE A 135 -6.32 35.73 15.38
N THR A 136 -7.53 35.90 15.90
CA THR A 136 -7.78 36.58 17.17
C THR A 136 -9.09 36.14 17.82
N ASN A 137 -9.20 36.29 19.13
CA ASN A 137 -10.48 36.19 19.87
C ASN A 137 -11.19 37.57 20.00
N ALA A 138 -10.62 38.63 19.43
CA ALA A 138 -11.13 40.00 19.39
C ALA A 138 -11.62 40.56 20.74
N THR A 139 -10.96 40.20 21.85
CA THR A 139 -11.30 40.75 23.18
C THR A 139 -10.53 42.03 23.53
N GLY A 140 -9.56 42.44 22.71
CA GLY A 140 -8.76 43.66 22.89
C GLY A 140 -9.51 44.93 22.49
N HIS A 141 -8.91 46.10 22.69
CA HIS A 141 -9.45 47.35 22.14
C HIS A 141 -9.06 47.47 20.67
N ILE A 142 -10.02 47.77 19.79
CA ILE A 142 -9.75 48.03 18.36
C ILE A 142 -10.11 49.48 18.09
N ASP A 143 -9.16 50.23 17.54
CA ASP A 143 -9.46 51.57 17.02
C ASP A 143 -10.14 51.43 15.65
N ALA A 144 -11.33 52.02 15.51
CA ALA A 144 -12.17 51.86 14.31
C ALA A 144 -11.92 52.96 13.25
N ASP A 145 -11.14 54.00 13.59
CA ASP A 145 -11.00 55.20 12.75
C ASP A 145 -10.31 54.90 11.39
N ASP A 146 -9.41 53.91 11.34
CA ASP A 146 -8.61 53.56 10.16
C ASP A 146 -9.14 52.37 9.34
N VAL A 147 -10.35 51.89 9.60
CA VAL A 147 -10.91 50.71 8.92
C VAL A 147 -11.08 50.93 7.42
N GLU A 148 -11.59 52.10 7.04
CA GLU A 148 -11.89 52.42 5.63
C GLU A 148 -10.60 52.64 4.83
N SER A 149 -9.63 53.36 5.39
CA SER A 149 -8.32 53.59 4.78
C SER A 149 -7.55 52.28 4.61
N THR A 150 -7.61 51.38 5.59
CA THR A 150 -6.98 50.06 5.54
C THR A 150 -7.61 49.19 4.45
N ALA A 151 -8.95 49.18 4.34
CA ALA A 151 -9.66 48.44 3.29
C ALA A 151 -9.28 48.90 1.87
N GLU A 152 -9.08 50.21 1.67
CA GLU A 152 -8.60 50.75 0.39
C GLU A 152 -7.18 50.26 0.07
N GLN A 153 -6.29 50.15 1.06
CA GLN A 153 -4.95 49.61 0.84
C GLN A 153 -4.97 48.15 0.39
N PHE A 154 -5.85 47.32 0.94
CA PHE A 154 -6.03 45.93 0.49
C PHE A 154 -6.40 45.86 -1.00
N LYS A 155 -7.38 46.67 -1.44
CA LYS A 155 -7.81 46.73 -2.85
C LYS A 155 -6.73 47.28 -3.77
N ASN A 156 -6.08 48.38 -3.38
CA ASN A 156 -5.07 49.04 -4.20
C ASN A 156 -3.82 48.17 -4.40
N HIS A 157 -3.55 47.25 -3.48
CA HIS A 157 -2.37 46.38 -3.52
C HIS A 157 -2.65 44.92 -3.86
N ASP A 158 -3.91 44.58 -4.16
CA ASP A 158 -4.35 43.21 -4.48
C ASP A 158 -3.91 42.21 -3.39
N ILE A 159 -4.26 42.55 -2.14
CA ILE A 159 -3.96 41.73 -0.95
C ILE A 159 -5.24 41.03 -0.49
N GLU A 160 -5.18 39.71 -0.39
CA GLU A 160 -6.27 38.87 0.10
C GLU A 160 -6.24 38.84 1.65
N LEU A 161 -7.29 39.33 2.30
CA LEU A 161 -7.47 39.28 3.76
C LEU A 161 -8.28 38.04 4.14
N VAL A 162 -7.76 37.23 5.06
CA VAL A 162 -8.48 36.12 5.70
C VAL A 162 -8.50 36.35 7.19
N LEU A 163 -9.68 36.53 7.78
CA LEU A 163 -9.84 36.76 9.20
C LEU A 163 -10.55 35.56 9.84
N LEU A 164 -9.86 34.93 10.79
CA LEU A 164 -10.35 33.78 11.53
C LEU A 164 -10.53 34.13 13.00
N GLY A 165 -11.79 34.14 13.43
CA GLY A 165 -12.17 34.48 14.79
C GLY A 165 -12.36 33.27 15.69
N ILE A 166 -11.90 33.37 16.94
CA ILE A 166 -12.18 32.35 17.96
C ILE A 166 -13.55 32.61 18.58
N ASP A 167 -14.44 31.63 18.45
CA ASP A 167 -15.83 31.70 18.90
C ASP A 167 -16.57 32.93 18.31
N PHE A 168 -16.37 33.21 17.02
CA PHE A 168 -17.17 34.22 16.30
C PHE A 168 -18.53 33.63 15.89
N ASP A 169 -19.52 34.50 15.73
CA ASP A 169 -20.84 34.07 15.33
C ASP A 169 -20.85 33.84 13.82
N ASP A 170 -21.28 32.65 13.43
CA ASP A 170 -21.47 32.26 12.04
C ASP A 170 -22.82 31.58 11.90
N PRO A 171 -23.83 32.32 11.40
CA PRO A 171 -25.17 31.79 11.16
C PRO A 171 -25.20 30.66 10.12
N GLU A 172 -24.25 30.65 9.18
CA GLU A 172 -24.18 29.64 8.11
C GLU A 172 -23.60 28.33 8.62
N TYR A 173 -22.60 28.40 9.51
CA TYR A 173 -21.99 27.23 10.16
C TYR A 173 -22.72 26.78 11.44
N GLY A 174 -23.67 27.57 11.94
CA GLY A 174 -24.47 27.26 13.13
C GLY A 174 -23.76 27.51 14.46
N THR A 175 -22.61 28.20 14.45
CA THR A 175 -21.86 28.59 15.64
C THR A 175 -22.36 29.94 16.16
N LYS A 176 -22.84 29.96 17.40
CA LYS A 176 -23.24 31.18 18.09
C LYS A 176 -22.75 31.14 19.54
N GLU A 177 -22.03 32.16 19.95
CA GLU A 177 -21.60 32.33 21.34
C GLU A 177 -22.71 33.05 22.12
N GLU A 178 -23.42 32.32 23.00
CA GLU A 178 -24.57 32.88 23.73
C GLU A 178 -24.17 33.95 24.77
N ASP A 179 -22.98 33.84 25.36
CA ASP A 179 -22.47 34.71 26.44
C ASP A 179 -21.38 35.70 25.96
N LYS A 180 -21.52 36.28 24.77
CA LYS A 180 -20.53 37.19 24.16
C LYS A 180 -20.46 38.54 24.90
N SER A 181 -19.24 39.03 25.14
CA SER A 181 -19.03 40.36 25.74
C SER A 181 -19.39 41.49 24.76
N ALA A 182 -19.90 42.62 25.27
CA ALA A 182 -20.27 43.76 24.43
C ALA A 182 -19.10 44.27 23.56
N THR A 183 -17.89 44.26 24.11
CA THR A 183 -16.65 44.65 23.42
C THR A 183 -16.30 43.70 22.28
N LYS A 184 -16.42 42.37 22.50
CA LYS A 184 -16.18 41.38 21.45
C LYS A 184 -17.19 41.53 20.31
N ALA A 185 -18.46 41.74 20.63
CA ALA A 185 -19.51 41.94 19.63
C ALA A 185 -19.31 43.21 18.79
N GLU A 186 -18.83 44.30 19.39
CA GLU A 186 -18.49 45.53 18.67
C GLU A 186 -17.27 45.32 17.76
N ASN A 187 -16.20 44.72 18.29
CA ASN A 187 -14.99 44.41 17.54
C ASN A 187 -15.26 43.48 16.35
N GLU A 188 -16.10 42.47 16.54
CA GLU A 188 -16.48 41.53 15.49
C GLU A 188 -17.20 42.23 14.34
N ARG A 189 -18.12 43.17 14.64
CA ARG A 189 -18.78 44.01 13.62
C ARG A 189 -17.78 44.90 12.88
N THR A 190 -16.83 45.49 13.60
CA THR A 190 -15.79 46.34 13.01
C THR A 190 -14.88 45.53 12.07
N LEU A 191 -14.47 44.34 12.49
CA LEU A 191 -13.66 43.43 11.68
C LEU A 191 -14.45 42.87 10.49
N GLN A 192 -15.73 42.56 10.65
CA GLN A 192 -16.61 42.16 9.55
C GLN A 192 -16.75 43.28 8.52
N LYS A 193 -16.98 44.53 8.97
CA LYS A 193 -17.00 45.71 8.09
C LYS A 193 -15.69 45.85 7.31
N LEU A 194 -14.53 45.63 7.94
CA LEU A 194 -13.23 45.66 7.26
C LEU A 194 -13.12 44.58 6.16
N VAL A 195 -13.57 43.36 6.47
CA VAL A 195 -13.52 42.24 5.52
C VAL A 195 -14.46 42.47 4.33
N ASP A 196 -15.69 42.90 4.58
CA ASP A 196 -16.67 43.23 3.52
C ASP A 196 -16.16 44.36 2.62
N LEU A 197 -15.56 45.40 3.22
CA LEU A 197 -14.99 46.51 2.47
C LEU A 197 -13.75 46.11 1.69
N SER A 198 -12.96 45.15 2.14
CA SER A 198 -11.74 44.71 1.44
C SER A 198 -12.01 43.59 0.42
N GLY A 199 -13.15 42.90 0.48
CA GLY A 199 -13.44 41.71 -0.31
C GLY A 199 -12.71 40.46 0.20
N GLY A 200 -12.40 40.42 1.49
CA GLY A 200 -11.72 39.29 2.14
C GLY A 200 -12.67 38.17 2.56
N MET A 201 -12.12 37.19 3.29
CA MET A 201 -12.87 36.08 3.89
C MET A 201 -12.96 36.25 5.41
N PHE A 202 -14.16 36.12 5.95
CA PHE A 202 -14.43 36.11 7.38
C PHE A 202 -14.94 34.72 7.75
N GLY A 203 -14.31 34.06 8.72
CA GLY A 203 -14.68 32.71 9.11
C GLY A 203 -14.39 32.42 10.58
N THR A 204 -14.97 31.34 11.08
CA THR A 204 -14.73 30.88 12.44
C THR A 204 -13.54 29.92 12.48
N MET A 205 -12.80 29.93 13.60
CA MET A 205 -11.72 28.96 13.80
C MET A 205 -12.22 27.51 13.88
N GLN A 206 -13.50 27.30 14.22
CA GLN A 206 -14.11 25.97 14.27
C GLN A 206 -14.18 25.37 12.87
N GLU A 207 -14.75 26.11 11.92
CA GLU A 207 -14.79 25.70 10.51
C GLU A 207 -13.39 25.42 9.97
N ALA A 208 -12.44 26.32 10.22
CA ALA A 208 -11.07 26.19 9.73
C ALA A 208 -10.39 24.90 10.23
N ILE A 209 -10.65 24.47 11.46
CA ILE A 209 -10.06 23.27 12.06
C ILE A 209 -10.80 22.01 11.59
N ASP A 210 -12.12 22.06 11.44
CA ASP A 210 -12.88 20.97 10.87
C ASP A 210 -12.45 20.71 9.41
N GLN A 211 -12.11 21.76 8.66
CA GLN A 211 -11.48 21.63 7.34
C GLN A 211 -10.08 21.01 7.38
N LEU A 212 -9.28 21.17 8.44
CA LEU A 212 -7.97 20.49 8.55
C LEU A 212 -8.11 18.97 8.62
N SER A 213 -9.25 18.47 9.10
CA SER A 213 -9.52 17.03 9.09
C SER A 213 -9.62 16.50 7.65
N ARG A 214 -10.06 17.34 6.71
CA ARG A 214 -10.15 17.01 5.28
C ARG A 214 -8.76 17.15 4.66
N PRO A 215 -8.26 16.10 4.02
CA PRO A 215 -6.95 16.17 3.41
C PRO A 215 -6.89 17.18 2.27
N ASP A 216 -5.93 18.12 2.34
CA ASP A 216 -5.73 19.13 1.30
C ASP A 216 -5.33 18.48 -0.04
N ILE A 217 -6.15 18.71 -1.08
CA ILE A 217 -5.82 18.32 -2.45
C ILE A 217 -4.81 19.32 -3.01
N LYS A 218 -3.60 18.83 -3.28
CA LYS A 218 -2.56 19.65 -3.89
C LYS A 218 -2.88 19.85 -5.39
N PRO A 219 -3.09 21.09 -5.87
CA PRO A 219 -3.22 21.33 -7.30
C PRO A 219 -1.88 21.04 -7.98
N ILE A 220 -1.88 20.09 -8.92
CA ILE A 220 -0.71 19.74 -9.71
C ILE A 220 -0.87 20.36 -11.09
N ARG A 221 0.16 21.09 -11.54
CA ARG A 221 0.18 21.56 -12.92
C ARG A 221 0.33 20.36 -13.86
N ALA A 222 -0.71 20.11 -14.65
CA ALA A 222 -0.70 19.04 -15.64
C ALA A 222 0.49 19.21 -16.61
N THR A 223 1.27 18.15 -16.78
CA THR A 223 2.40 18.10 -17.71
C THR A 223 2.06 17.13 -18.83
N PRO A 224 2.15 17.55 -20.10
CA PRO A 224 1.82 16.67 -21.20
C PRO A 224 2.87 15.56 -21.30
N THR A 225 2.38 14.33 -21.39
CA THR A 225 3.16 13.10 -21.54
C THR A 225 3.55 12.82 -22.99
N TYR A 226 2.77 13.34 -23.93
CA TYR A 226 2.99 13.27 -25.36
C TYR A 226 2.44 14.55 -26.00
N ARG A 227 3.16 15.05 -27.01
CA ARG A 227 2.74 16.14 -27.89
C ARG A 227 3.07 15.70 -29.32
N GLY A 228 2.06 15.64 -30.17
CA GLY A 228 2.24 15.19 -31.54
C GLY A 228 0.91 15.04 -32.24
N GLN A 229 0.89 14.22 -33.28
CA GLN A 229 -0.25 14.07 -34.16
C GLN A 229 -0.95 12.73 -33.93
N LEU A 230 -2.27 12.79 -33.74
CA LEU A 230 -3.15 11.65 -33.84
C LEU A 230 -3.54 11.46 -35.32
N ARG A 231 -3.11 10.34 -35.89
CA ARG A 231 -3.21 10.07 -37.33
C ARG A 231 -4.23 8.97 -37.60
N LEU A 232 -5.02 9.13 -38.64
CA LEU A 232 -5.85 8.08 -39.21
C LEU A 232 -5.45 7.89 -40.68
N GLY A 233 -4.84 6.74 -40.97
CA GLY A 233 -4.13 6.51 -42.22
C GLY A 233 -2.70 7.07 -42.18
N ASP A 234 -2.07 7.18 -43.35
CA ASP A 234 -0.70 7.66 -43.49
C ASP A 234 -0.66 9.02 -44.21
N PRO A 235 -0.41 10.13 -43.48
CA PRO A 235 -0.34 11.48 -44.05
C PRO A 235 0.79 11.71 -45.05
N GLU A 236 1.84 10.89 -45.05
CA GLU A 236 2.95 11.04 -45.99
C GLU A 236 2.63 10.41 -47.36
N HIS A 237 1.75 9.40 -47.37
CA HIS A 237 1.43 8.62 -48.57
C HIS A 237 0.04 8.88 -49.13
N TYR A 238 -0.93 9.37 -48.34
CA TYR A 238 -2.32 9.54 -48.78
C TYR A 238 -2.90 10.92 -48.43
N ASP A 239 -3.45 11.61 -49.43
CA ASP A 239 -4.14 12.90 -49.25
C ASP A 239 -5.45 12.81 -48.44
N THR A 240 -6.01 11.60 -48.32
CA THR A 240 -7.23 11.33 -47.53
C THR A 240 -6.94 11.04 -46.06
N ALA A 241 -5.66 10.98 -45.66
CA ALA A 241 -5.30 10.73 -44.28
C ALA A 241 -5.61 11.93 -43.39
N LEU A 242 -6.09 11.66 -42.19
CA LEU A 242 -6.40 12.68 -41.20
C LEU A 242 -5.25 12.78 -40.20
N SER A 243 -4.86 14.00 -39.84
CA SER A 243 -3.86 14.27 -38.82
C SER A 243 -4.35 15.40 -37.92
N ILE A 244 -4.44 15.13 -36.62
CA ILE A 244 -4.93 16.07 -35.61
C ILE A 244 -3.82 16.31 -34.59
N ASP A 245 -3.45 17.57 -34.37
CA ASP A 245 -2.46 17.92 -33.35
C ASP A 245 -3.08 17.79 -31.94
N VAL A 246 -2.51 16.89 -31.12
CA VAL A 246 -3.02 16.53 -29.80
C VAL A 246 -1.97 16.60 -28.71
N GLU A 247 -2.44 16.78 -27.47
CA GLU A 247 -1.66 16.66 -26.25
C GLU A 247 -2.27 15.60 -25.33
N ARG A 248 -1.42 14.76 -24.74
CA ARG A 248 -1.82 13.68 -23.83
C ARG A 248 -1.46 14.03 -22.39
N TYR A 249 -2.42 14.00 -21.48
CA TYR A 249 -2.26 14.27 -20.05
C TYR A 249 -2.67 13.05 -19.22
N PHE A 250 -2.14 12.91 -18.00
CA PHE A 250 -2.67 11.90 -17.08
C PHE A 250 -4.08 12.28 -16.63
N LYS A 251 -5.04 11.35 -16.71
CA LYS A 251 -6.36 11.50 -16.07
C LYS A 251 -6.27 11.08 -14.60
N VAL A 252 -5.66 9.93 -14.39
CA VAL A 252 -5.43 9.32 -13.07
C VAL A 252 -3.96 8.96 -12.95
N GLN A 253 -3.40 9.11 -11.76
CA GLN A 253 -2.03 8.70 -11.47
C GLN A 253 -1.91 8.30 -10.00
N THR A 254 -1.30 7.15 -9.73
CA THR A 254 -1.02 6.73 -8.35
C THR A 254 -0.02 7.68 -7.69
N ARG A 255 -0.47 8.43 -6.68
CA ARG A 255 0.42 9.19 -5.80
C ARG A 255 1.05 8.25 -4.77
N ARG A 256 2.38 8.25 -4.70
CA ARG A 256 3.16 7.45 -3.74
C ARG A 256 3.64 8.32 -2.58
N PRO A 257 3.81 7.76 -1.37
CA PRO A 257 4.36 8.50 -0.24
C PRO A 257 5.82 8.90 -0.52
N PRO A 258 6.33 9.95 0.16
CA PRO A 258 7.73 10.32 0.08
C PRO A 258 8.67 9.14 0.37
N THR A 259 9.73 8.99 -0.41
CA THR A 259 10.75 7.96 -0.19
C THR A 259 11.64 8.33 0.99
N ALA A 260 11.96 7.36 1.85
CA ALA A 260 12.93 7.53 2.92
C ALA A 260 14.36 7.23 2.44
N SER A 261 15.32 8.05 2.86
CA SER A 261 16.75 7.77 2.71
C SER A 261 17.31 7.21 4.02
N SER A 262 18.27 6.28 3.91
CA SER A 262 18.93 5.66 5.06
C SER A 262 20.07 6.53 5.58
N PHE A 263 20.04 6.80 6.88
CA PHE A 263 21.09 7.51 7.60
C PHE A 263 21.55 6.70 8.81
N ALA A 264 22.84 6.78 9.13
CA ALA A 264 23.43 6.20 10.32
C ALA A 264 23.84 7.29 11.31
N VAL A 265 23.62 7.05 12.61
CA VAL A 265 23.99 7.97 13.70
C VAL A 265 25.50 7.84 13.98
N ARG A 266 26.22 8.96 13.99
CA ARG A 266 27.60 9.04 14.48
C ARG A 266 27.59 9.30 15.98
N GLU A 267 28.32 8.49 16.75
CA GLU A 267 28.36 8.61 18.22
C GLU A 267 29.18 9.80 18.76
N ASN A 268 29.88 10.59 17.93
CA ASN A 268 30.90 11.55 18.39
C ASN A 268 30.82 12.99 17.80
N VAL A 269 29.64 13.58 17.60
CA VAL A 269 29.53 15.01 17.24
C VAL A 269 28.55 15.71 18.18
N ALA A 270 29.00 16.83 18.77
CA ALA A 270 28.24 17.64 19.72
C ALA A 270 27.01 18.30 19.05
N ASP A 271 25.83 17.94 19.58
CA ASP A 271 24.51 18.60 19.69
C ASP A 271 23.93 19.60 18.66
N ASP A 272 24.63 20.10 17.64
CA ASP A 272 24.07 21.15 16.76
C ASP A 272 23.84 20.73 15.29
N ASP A 273 24.31 19.55 14.87
CA ASP A 273 23.95 18.96 13.59
C ASP A 273 23.66 17.48 13.84
N GLN A 274 22.59 16.90 13.29
CA GLN A 274 22.00 15.63 13.75
C GLN A 274 22.92 14.38 13.68
N GLY A 275 24.21 14.51 13.38
CA GLY A 275 25.19 13.42 13.44
C GLY A 275 24.88 12.31 12.44
N LEU A 276 24.02 12.57 11.45
CA LEU A 276 23.54 11.60 10.49
C LEU A 276 24.45 11.58 9.26
N GLN A 277 25.04 10.41 8.97
CA GLN A 277 25.78 10.18 7.73
C GLN A 277 24.92 9.36 6.75
N SER A 278 24.87 9.79 5.48
CA SER A 278 24.17 9.04 4.42
C SER A 278 24.81 7.67 4.22
N VAL A 279 23.99 6.63 4.18
CA VAL A 279 24.45 5.26 3.90
C VAL A 279 24.50 5.06 2.39
N HIS A 280 25.69 4.74 1.85
CA HIS A 280 25.85 4.36 0.45
C HIS A 280 25.97 2.84 0.33
N SER A 281 25.09 2.23 -0.45
CA SER A 281 25.16 0.80 -0.78
C SER A 281 26.14 0.58 -1.93
N ILE A 282 27.15 -0.27 -1.71
CA ILE A 282 28.09 -0.71 -2.75
C ILE A 282 27.78 -2.18 -3.06
N TYR A 283 27.47 -2.46 -4.33
CA TYR A 283 27.26 -3.83 -4.80
C TYR A 283 28.58 -4.44 -5.26
N LYS A 284 28.93 -5.59 -4.69
CA LYS A 284 30.05 -6.42 -5.14
C LYS A 284 29.51 -7.65 -5.84
N TYR A 285 30.02 -7.94 -7.03
CA TYR A 285 29.67 -9.14 -7.78
C TYR A 285 30.75 -10.19 -7.56
N ALA A 286 30.35 -11.44 -7.36
CA ALA A 286 31.27 -12.53 -7.14
C ALA A 286 30.78 -13.77 -7.89
N ALA A 287 31.67 -14.43 -8.63
CA ALA A 287 31.38 -15.67 -9.33
C ALA A 287 32.17 -16.82 -8.71
N LYS A 288 31.54 -17.99 -8.59
CA LYS A 288 32.22 -19.23 -8.22
C LYS A 288 32.83 -19.87 -9.48
N LEU A 289 34.12 -20.10 -9.45
CA LEU A 289 34.85 -20.81 -10.49
C LEU A 289 34.68 -22.33 -10.32
N GLU A 290 34.96 -23.11 -11.37
CA GLU A 290 34.84 -24.58 -11.36
C GLU A 290 35.74 -25.26 -10.31
N ASN A 291 36.81 -24.59 -9.89
CA ASN A 291 37.71 -25.04 -8.82
C ASN A 291 37.17 -24.77 -7.39
N GLY A 292 35.97 -24.17 -7.26
CA GLY A 292 35.35 -23.81 -5.99
C GLY A 292 35.77 -22.46 -5.41
N GLU A 293 36.72 -21.75 -6.02
CA GLU A 293 37.16 -20.43 -5.58
C GLU A 293 36.16 -19.35 -6.01
N THR A 294 36.01 -18.31 -5.17
CA THR A 294 35.14 -17.16 -5.47
C THR A 294 35.99 -16.00 -5.97
N LYS A 295 35.76 -15.56 -7.22
CA LYS A 295 36.40 -14.39 -7.81
C LYS A 295 35.47 -13.19 -7.70
N GLU A 296 35.92 -12.11 -7.06
CA GLU A 296 35.24 -10.80 -7.15
C GLU A 296 35.37 -10.28 -8.60
N LEU A 297 34.24 -9.88 -9.19
CA LEU A 297 34.14 -9.39 -10.55
C LEU A 297 33.82 -7.91 -10.58
N SER A 298 34.44 -7.20 -11.52
CA SER A 298 34.08 -5.82 -11.84
C SER A 298 32.87 -5.76 -12.75
N ARG A 299 32.18 -4.62 -12.80
CA ARG A 299 30.99 -4.44 -13.66
C ARG A 299 31.32 -4.55 -15.16
N GLU A 300 32.55 -4.24 -15.55
CA GLU A 300 33.02 -4.31 -16.95
C GLU A 300 33.24 -5.75 -17.42
N GLU A 301 33.49 -6.68 -16.49
CA GLU A 301 33.63 -8.11 -16.80
C GLU A 301 32.26 -8.81 -16.95
N LEU A 302 31.14 -8.11 -16.74
CA LEU A 302 29.79 -8.68 -16.79
C LEU A 302 29.10 -8.37 -18.12
N ALA A 303 28.57 -9.40 -18.78
CA ALA A 303 27.65 -9.28 -19.89
C ALA A 303 26.20 -9.55 -19.44
N LYS A 304 25.21 -8.96 -20.13
CA LYS A 304 23.80 -9.29 -19.88
C LYS A 304 23.48 -10.66 -20.47
N GLY A 305 23.06 -11.59 -19.61
CA GLY A 305 22.50 -12.87 -20.01
C GLY A 305 20.98 -12.80 -20.14
N TYR A 306 20.44 -13.38 -21.21
CA TYR A 306 19.01 -13.61 -21.37
C TYR A 306 18.75 -15.11 -21.30
N GLU A 307 17.69 -15.50 -20.61
CA GLU A 307 17.28 -16.90 -20.53
C GLU A 307 16.48 -17.26 -21.78
N TYR A 308 16.95 -18.24 -22.54
CA TYR A 308 16.22 -18.86 -23.63
C TYR A 308 15.97 -20.34 -23.30
N GLY A 309 14.82 -20.60 -22.67
CA GLY A 309 14.52 -21.91 -22.09
C GLY A 309 15.45 -22.23 -20.93
N ARG A 310 16.27 -23.28 -21.04
CA ARG A 310 17.25 -23.68 -20.01
C ARG A 310 18.65 -23.10 -20.25
N THR A 311 18.86 -22.41 -21.37
CA THR A 311 20.18 -21.91 -21.78
C THR A 311 20.26 -20.42 -21.53
N ALA A 312 21.33 -19.98 -20.88
CA ALA A 312 21.65 -18.57 -20.76
C ALA A 312 22.43 -18.11 -22.01
N VAL A 313 21.87 -17.18 -22.76
CA VAL A 313 22.52 -16.56 -23.93
C VAL A 313 23.07 -15.20 -23.52
N ALA A 314 24.39 -15.05 -23.54
CA ALA A 314 25.04 -13.78 -23.28
C ALA A 314 25.04 -12.91 -24.54
N ILE A 315 24.52 -11.68 -24.45
CA ILE A 315 24.52 -10.71 -25.55
C ILE A 315 25.42 -9.54 -25.14
N MET A 316 26.43 -9.24 -25.96
CA MET A 316 27.35 -8.13 -25.71
C MET A 316 26.66 -6.79 -25.96
N GLU A 317 27.16 -5.72 -25.31
CA GLU A 317 26.57 -4.38 -25.46
C GLU A 317 26.63 -3.87 -26.91
N SER A 318 27.66 -4.24 -27.68
CA SER A 318 27.79 -3.92 -29.11
C SER A 318 26.70 -4.54 -29.99
N GLU A 319 26.06 -5.61 -29.53
CA GLU A 319 25.02 -6.35 -30.26
C GLU A 319 23.62 -6.07 -29.70
N GLN A 320 23.51 -5.18 -28.70
CA GLN A 320 22.25 -4.90 -28.02
C GLN A 320 21.19 -4.24 -28.92
N ASN A 321 21.58 -3.72 -30.09
CA ASN A 321 20.63 -3.21 -31.08
C ASN A 321 19.80 -4.33 -31.72
N ILE A 322 20.33 -5.57 -31.78
CA ILE A 322 19.62 -6.73 -32.34
C ILE A 322 18.36 -7.07 -31.53
N THR A 323 18.35 -6.77 -30.22
CA THR A 323 17.23 -7.08 -29.33
C THR A 323 16.23 -5.94 -29.17
N LYS A 324 16.46 -4.78 -29.82
CA LYS A 324 15.57 -3.61 -29.72
C LYS A 324 14.77 -3.45 -30.99
N LEU A 325 13.46 -3.23 -30.85
CA LEU A 325 12.61 -2.85 -31.96
C LEU A 325 12.85 -1.39 -32.32
N GLU A 326 13.15 -1.11 -33.58
CA GLU A 326 13.26 0.27 -34.08
C GLU A 326 11.85 0.86 -34.23
N THR A 327 11.59 1.96 -33.54
CA THR A 327 10.29 2.63 -33.53
C THR A 327 10.44 4.14 -33.63
N SER A 328 9.49 4.79 -34.29
CA SER A 328 9.36 6.25 -34.35
C SER A 328 8.20 6.72 -33.48
N MET A 329 8.35 7.89 -32.87
CA MET A 329 7.30 8.57 -32.11
C MET A 329 6.09 8.84 -33.00
N GLY A 330 4.90 8.48 -32.53
CA GLY A 330 3.67 8.60 -33.31
C GLY A 330 2.45 8.10 -32.55
N TYR A 331 1.27 8.56 -32.97
CA TYR A 331 0.00 8.08 -32.46
C TYR A 331 -0.93 7.81 -33.64
N ASP A 332 -1.10 6.53 -33.97
CA ASP A 332 -1.85 6.10 -35.15
C ASP A 332 -3.11 5.34 -34.73
N ILE A 333 -4.26 5.70 -35.31
CA ILE A 333 -5.52 4.96 -35.16
C ILE A 333 -5.45 3.74 -36.06
N LEU A 334 -5.52 2.55 -35.46
CA LEU A 334 -5.52 1.27 -36.16
C LEU A 334 -6.91 0.87 -36.67
N GLY A 335 -7.95 1.24 -35.93
CA GLY A 335 -9.33 0.91 -36.29
C GLY A 335 -10.33 1.31 -35.22
N PHE A 336 -11.59 0.94 -35.43
CA PHE A 336 -12.71 1.24 -34.54
C PHE A 336 -13.42 -0.04 -34.15
N ILE A 337 -13.87 -0.11 -32.90
CA ILE A 337 -14.65 -1.23 -32.37
C ILE A 337 -15.89 -0.71 -31.63
N PRO A 338 -17.03 -1.42 -31.67
CA PRO A 338 -18.18 -1.12 -30.83
C PRO A 338 -17.81 -1.18 -29.34
N MET A 339 -18.34 -0.26 -28.55
CA MET A 339 -18.08 -0.18 -27.11
C MET A 339 -18.52 -1.45 -26.36
N GLU A 340 -19.55 -2.15 -26.86
CA GLU A 340 -20.06 -3.41 -26.30
C GLU A 340 -19.04 -4.56 -26.31
N HIS A 341 -18.01 -4.50 -27.16
CA HIS A 341 -16.95 -5.51 -27.21
C HIS A 341 -15.79 -5.22 -26.26
N VAL A 342 -15.84 -4.08 -25.55
CA VAL A 342 -14.80 -3.69 -24.60
C VAL A 342 -15.28 -3.93 -23.19
N GLU A 343 -14.63 -4.86 -22.52
CA GLU A 343 -14.90 -5.17 -21.12
C GLU A 343 -13.91 -4.46 -20.20
N ARG A 344 -14.39 -4.07 -19.01
CA ARG A 344 -13.58 -3.31 -18.04
C ARG A 344 -12.28 -4.03 -17.64
N TYR A 345 -12.32 -5.36 -17.56
CA TYR A 345 -11.16 -6.17 -17.18
C TYR A 345 -10.04 -6.19 -18.24
N MET A 346 -10.34 -5.78 -19.48
CA MET A 346 -9.36 -5.70 -20.56
C MET A 346 -8.46 -4.47 -20.43
N LEU A 347 -8.81 -3.46 -19.62
CA LEU A 347 -8.05 -2.21 -19.55
C LEU A 347 -6.89 -2.34 -18.57
N LEU A 348 -5.69 -1.93 -19.02
CA LEU A 348 -4.46 -1.92 -18.23
C LEU A 348 -3.99 -0.49 -17.90
N ASP A 349 -3.13 -0.41 -16.90
CA ASP A 349 -2.41 0.81 -16.46
C ASP A 349 -3.35 2.00 -16.13
N ASN A 350 -2.77 3.18 -15.97
CA ASN A 350 -3.44 4.42 -15.66
C ASN A 350 -4.13 5.00 -16.91
N SER A 351 -5.30 5.61 -16.71
CA SER A 351 -6.02 6.31 -17.78
C SER A 351 -5.42 7.69 -18.07
N ASN A 352 -5.42 8.07 -19.34
CA ASN A 352 -4.92 9.36 -19.82
C ASN A 352 -6.03 10.10 -20.57
N VAL A 353 -5.88 11.41 -20.72
CA VAL A 353 -6.80 12.26 -21.50
C VAL A 353 -6.04 12.81 -22.69
N ILE A 354 -6.66 12.74 -23.86
CA ILE A 354 -6.18 13.37 -25.09
C ILE A 354 -7.06 14.57 -25.38
N VAL A 355 -6.42 15.73 -25.49
CA VAL A 355 -7.05 17.00 -25.85
C VAL A 355 -6.35 17.58 -27.07
N ALA A 356 -7.01 18.50 -27.76
CA ALA A 356 -6.39 19.20 -28.88
C ALA A 356 -5.23 20.08 -28.39
N GLN A 357 -4.27 20.34 -29.27
CA GLN A 357 -3.14 21.20 -28.95
C GLN A 357 -3.61 22.61 -28.56
N ARG A 358 -3.10 23.11 -27.42
CA ARG A 358 -3.44 24.45 -26.91
C ARG A 358 -3.12 25.54 -27.94
N GLY A 359 -4.13 26.36 -28.26
CA GLY A 359 -4.02 27.44 -29.24
C GLY A 359 -4.21 27.02 -30.70
N ASN A 360 -4.60 25.76 -30.95
CA ASN A 360 -4.91 25.26 -32.29
C ASN A 360 -6.41 24.96 -32.43
N ASP A 361 -7.19 25.96 -32.85
CA ASP A 361 -8.65 25.86 -32.97
C ASP A 361 -9.08 24.84 -34.04
N LYS A 362 -8.25 24.64 -35.09
CA LYS A 362 -8.53 23.65 -36.13
C LYS A 362 -8.44 22.23 -35.57
N ALA A 363 -7.42 21.96 -34.76
CA ALA A 363 -7.28 20.67 -34.08
C ALA A 363 -8.40 20.46 -33.04
N ALA A 364 -8.82 21.52 -32.34
CA ALA A 364 -9.94 21.45 -31.40
C ALA A 364 -11.24 21.04 -32.08
N LEU A 365 -11.59 21.67 -33.21
CA LEU A 365 -12.78 21.33 -33.98
C LEU A 365 -12.70 19.91 -34.56
N ALA A 366 -11.54 19.51 -35.10
CA ALA A 366 -11.34 18.18 -35.66
C ALA A 366 -11.45 17.08 -34.58
N LEU A 367 -10.84 17.27 -33.41
CA LEU A 367 -10.92 16.33 -32.31
C LEU A 367 -12.34 16.25 -31.74
N SER A 368 -13.00 17.39 -31.53
CA SER A 368 -14.39 17.45 -31.08
C SER A 368 -15.31 16.68 -32.04
N SER A 369 -15.16 16.88 -33.35
CA SER A 369 -15.93 16.14 -34.37
C SER A 369 -15.71 14.63 -34.27
N LEU A 370 -14.47 14.19 -34.02
CA LEU A 370 -14.15 12.77 -33.83
C LEU A 370 -14.75 12.21 -32.54
N VAL A 371 -14.69 12.96 -31.43
CA VAL A 371 -15.26 12.57 -30.14
C VAL A 371 -16.78 12.40 -30.25
N HIS A 372 -17.48 13.37 -30.84
CA HIS A 372 -18.93 13.30 -31.05
C HIS A 372 -19.32 12.14 -31.97
N ALA A 373 -18.58 11.92 -33.07
CA ALA A 373 -18.84 10.79 -33.96
C ALA A 373 -18.68 9.44 -33.25
N LEU A 374 -17.65 9.27 -32.41
CA LEU A 374 -17.46 8.06 -31.61
C LEU A 374 -18.58 7.87 -30.58
N PHE A 375 -19.01 8.96 -29.95
CA PHE A 375 -20.08 8.95 -28.95
C PHE A 375 -21.43 8.56 -29.56
N GLU A 376 -21.82 9.21 -30.66
CA GLU A 376 -23.08 8.93 -31.37
C GLU A 376 -23.15 7.50 -31.92
N LEU A 377 -22.02 6.97 -32.39
CA LEU A 377 -21.93 5.61 -32.93
C LEU A 377 -21.70 4.52 -31.87
N GLY A 378 -21.62 4.87 -30.59
CA GLY A 378 -21.31 3.92 -29.52
C GLY A 378 -20.01 3.14 -29.78
N SER A 379 -19.03 3.80 -30.40
CA SER A 379 -17.80 3.19 -30.89
C SER A 379 -16.58 3.82 -30.21
N VAL A 380 -15.51 3.04 -30.14
CA VAL A 380 -14.22 3.45 -29.57
C VAL A 380 -13.11 3.18 -30.57
N ALA A 381 -12.02 3.95 -30.52
CA ALA A 381 -10.91 3.78 -31.45
C ALA A 381 -9.77 2.98 -30.80
N VAL A 382 -9.15 2.09 -31.55
CA VAL A 382 -7.93 1.38 -31.15
C VAL A 382 -6.75 2.11 -31.76
N GLY A 383 -5.80 2.50 -30.93
CA GLY A 383 -4.61 3.24 -31.31
C GLY A 383 -3.30 2.50 -31.03
N ARG A 384 -2.26 2.89 -31.77
CA ARG A 384 -0.86 2.54 -31.51
C ARG A 384 -0.14 3.81 -31.10
N LEU A 385 0.37 3.84 -29.88
CA LEU A 385 1.12 4.95 -29.32
C LEU A 385 2.59 4.57 -29.14
N VAL A 386 3.48 5.36 -29.72
CA VAL A 386 4.91 5.36 -29.39
C VAL A 386 5.24 6.74 -28.81
N LYS A 387 5.54 6.79 -27.50
CA LYS A 387 5.69 8.06 -26.77
C LYS A 387 6.95 8.84 -27.18
N LYS A 388 8.02 8.15 -27.54
CA LYS A 388 9.31 8.70 -27.98
C LYS A 388 9.97 7.72 -28.95
N ASP A 389 10.86 8.23 -29.81
CA ASP A 389 11.65 7.38 -30.70
C ASP A 389 12.37 6.27 -29.92
N MET A 390 12.41 5.07 -30.49
CA MET A 390 13.01 3.86 -29.91
C MET A 390 12.34 3.35 -28.63
N GLN A 391 11.15 3.84 -28.25
CA GLN A 391 10.34 3.23 -27.19
C GLN A 391 9.39 2.17 -27.74
N ASP A 392 9.08 1.19 -26.89
CA ASP A 392 8.16 0.12 -27.24
C ASP A 392 6.77 0.68 -27.56
N PRO A 393 6.10 0.17 -28.62
CA PRO A 393 4.77 0.61 -28.98
C PRO A 393 3.76 0.09 -27.96
N ILE A 394 2.77 0.92 -27.66
CA ILE A 394 1.69 0.62 -26.73
C ILE A 394 0.39 0.59 -27.53
N LEU A 395 -0.40 -0.47 -27.35
CA LEU A 395 -1.77 -0.51 -27.85
C LEU A 395 -2.68 0.21 -26.86
N THR A 396 -3.51 1.11 -27.39
CA THR A 396 -4.41 1.94 -26.60
C THR A 396 -5.83 1.86 -27.12
N LEU A 397 -6.77 2.09 -26.22
CA LEU A 397 -8.18 2.30 -26.50
C LEU A 397 -8.53 3.75 -26.23
N LEU A 398 -9.21 4.39 -27.18
CA LEU A 398 -9.66 5.77 -27.13
C LEU A 398 -11.18 5.81 -27.03
N SER A 399 -11.68 6.11 -25.84
CA SER A 399 -13.11 6.22 -25.56
C SER A 399 -13.54 7.70 -25.54
N PRO A 400 -14.67 8.08 -26.15
CA PRO A 400 -15.15 9.46 -26.09
C PRO A 400 -15.64 9.81 -24.69
N LEU A 401 -15.33 11.03 -24.23
CA LEU A 401 -15.90 11.66 -23.04
C LEU A 401 -16.42 13.04 -23.40
N VAL A 402 -17.72 13.23 -23.21
CA VAL A 402 -18.44 14.46 -23.52
C VAL A 402 -19.11 14.93 -22.22
N ASP A 403 -18.45 15.85 -21.53
CA ASP A 403 -18.96 16.54 -20.34
C ASP A 403 -19.18 18.02 -20.65
N ALA A 404 -19.98 18.73 -19.84
CA ALA A 404 -20.34 20.13 -20.07
C ALA A 404 -19.12 21.07 -20.18
N ASP A 405 -18.06 20.77 -19.43
CA ASP A 405 -16.84 21.60 -19.36
C ASP A 405 -15.69 21.04 -20.23
N LEU A 406 -15.80 19.80 -20.73
CA LEU A 406 -14.69 19.12 -21.39
C LEU A 406 -15.14 18.06 -22.39
N GLU A 407 -14.65 18.19 -23.62
CA GLU A 407 -14.71 17.15 -24.65
C GLU A 407 -13.32 16.58 -24.89
N CYS A 408 -13.16 15.27 -24.74
CA CYS A 408 -11.85 14.64 -24.90
C CYS A 408 -11.95 13.13 -25.22
N LEU A 409 -10.80 12.52 -25.55
CA LEU A 409 -10.68 11.07 -25.61
C LEU A 409 -9.98 10.57 -24.35
N VAL A 410 -10.60 9.61 -23.66
CA VAL A 410 -9.99 8.87 -22.57
C VAL A 410 -9.20 7.71 -23.15
N GLU A 411 -7.89 7.70 -22.89
CA GLU A 411 -6.98 6.66 -23.32
C GLU A 411 -6.74 5.63 -22.21
N ASN A 412 -6.95 4.36 -22.53
CA ASN A 412 -6.58 3.21 -21.70
C ASN A 412 -5.61 2.29 -22.46
N VAL A 413 -4.71 1.60 -21.74
CA VAL A 413 -3.80 0.64 -22.38
C VAL A 413 -4.54 -0.69 -22.58
N LEU A 414 -4.34 -1.31 -23.75
CA LEU A 414 -4.86 -2.64 -24.05
C LEU A 414 -3.75 -3.70 -23.87
N PRO A 415 -4.10 -4.92 -23.44
CA PRO A 415 -3.16 -6.03 -23.33
C PRO A 415 -2.71 -6.52 -24.70
N PHE A 416 -1.48 -7.00 -24.77
CA PHE A 416 -1.04 -7.88 -25.84
C PHE A 416 -1.47 -9.33 -25.57
N ALA A 417 -1.31 -10.20 -26.56
CA ALA A 417 -1.66 -11.62 -26.42
C ALA A 417 -0.90 -12.30 -25.28
N GLU A 418 0.34 -11.86 -25.02
CA GLU A 418 1.24 -12.35 -23.98
C GLU A 418 0.80 -11.95 -22.57
N ASP A 419 0.01 -10.87 -22.42
CA ASP A 419 -0.49 -10.40 -21.13
C ASP A 419 -1.71 -11.23 -20.65
N VAL A 420 -2.42 -11.87 -21.58
CA VAL A 420 -3.66 -12.58 -21.30
C VAL A 420 -3.39 -13.96 -20.68
N ARG A 421 -3.93 -14.19 -19.48
CA ARG A 421 -3.83 -15.48 -18.77
C ARG A 421 -5.15 -16.24 -18.84
N SER A 422 -5.18 -17.29 -19.65
CA SER A 422 -6.37 -18.13 -19.85
C SER A 422 -6.50 -19.21 -18.77
N TYR A 423 -6.97 -18.82 -17.58
CA TYR A 423 -7.32 -19.78 -16.52
C TYR A 423 -8.73 -20.34 -16.73
N ARG A 424 -8.89 -21.65 -16.51
CA ARG A 424 -10.20 -22.31 -16.56
C ARG A 424 -10.71 -22.50 -15.14
N PHE A 425 -11.86 -21.90 -14.85
CA PHE A 425 -12.57 -22.07 -13.59
C PHE A 425 -13.85 -22.88 -13.81
N PRO A 426 -14.21 -23.81 -12.89
CA PRO A 426 -15.53 -24.43 -12.91
C PRO A 426 -16.63 -23.37 -12.76
N PRO A 427 -17.79 -23.54 -13.44
CA PRO A 427 -18.94 -22.66 -13.24
C PRO A 427 -19.40 -22.72 -11.78
N LEU A 428 -19.81 -21.57 -11.24
CA LEU A 428 -20.31 -21.46 -9.85
C LEU A 428 -21.83 -21.65 -9.76
N ASP A 429 -22.53 -21.38 -10.85
CA ASP A 429 -23.98 -21.50 -11.00
C ASP A 429 -24.45 -22.93 -11.31
N LYS A 430 -23.52 -23.79 -11.73
CA LYS A 430 -23.82 -25.15 -12.18
C LYS A 430 -22.83 -26.16 -11.62
N VAL A 431 -23.37 -27.30 -11.17
CA VAL A 431 -22.53 -28.45 -10.81
C VAL A 431 -22.77 -29.54 -11.84
N LEU A 432 -21.74 -29.80 -12.64
CA LEU A 432 -21.75 -30.86 -13.65
C LEU A 432 -21.19 -32.15 -13.06
N THR A 433 -21.89 -33.26 -13.25
CA THR A 433 -21.34 -34.59 -12.97
C THR A 433 -20.27 -34.97 -13.98
N VAL A 434 -19.48 -36.02 -13.71
CA VAL A 434 -18.49 -36.58 -14.66
C VAL A 434 -19.13 -36.97 -16.01
N SER A 435 -20.44 -37.24 -16.01
CA SER A 435 -21.26 -37.53 -17.20
C SER A 435 -21.89 -36.31 -17.88
N GLY A 436 -21.60 -35.08 -17.41
CA GLY A 436 -22.11 -33.84 -17.99
C GLY A 436 -23.55 -33.47 -17.64
N LYS A 437 -24.19 -34.17 -16.68
CA LYS A 437 -25.56 -33.85 -16.24
C LYS A 437 -25.52 -32.71 -15.23
N GLU A 438 -26.35 -31.70 -15.44
CA GLU A 438 -26.51 -30.54 -14.55
C GLU A 438 -27.30 -30.95 -13.29
N LEU A 439 -26.72 -30.70 -12.12
CA LEU A 439 -27.38 -30.85 -10.82
C LEU A 439 -28.06 -29.53 -10.44
N THR A 440 -29.35 -29.58 -10.13
CA THR A 440 -30.13 -28.44 -9.67
C THR A 440 -30.01 -28.21 -8.16
N GLU A 441 -29.70 -29.26 -7.40
CA GLU A 441 -29.50 -29.21 -5.95
C GLU A 441 -28.14 -29.81 -5.59
N HIS A 442 -27.25 -28.99 -5.02
CA HIS A 442 -25.94 -29.40 -4.57
C HIS A 442 -25.49 -28.53 -3.40
N ARG A 443 -24.61 -29.04 -2.53
CA ARG A 443 -24.07 -28.28 -1.38
C ARG A 443 -23.41 -26.95 -1.76
N ASN A 444 -22.88 -26.87 -2.98
CA ASN A 444 -22.19 -25.69 -3.49
C ASN A 444 -23.12 -24.75 -4.27
N LEU A 445 -24.41 -25.09 -4.43
CA LEU A 445 -25.41 -24.22 -5.06
C LEU A 445 -26.22 -23.53 -3.97
N PRO A 446 -26.53 -22.23 -4.13
CA PRO A 446 -27.27 -21.48 -3.12
C PRO A 446 -28.73 -21.95 -3.07
N ASN A 447 -29.25 -22.19 -1.87
CA ASN A 447 -30.68 -22.43 -1.67
C ASN A 447 -31.47 -21.12 -1.64
N GLN A 448 -32.79 -21.18 -1.80
CA GLN A 448 -33.65 -19.98 -1.80
C GLN A 448 -33.53 -19.17 -0.51
N LYS A 449 -33.40 -19.83 0.66
CA LYS A 449 -33.20 -19.16 1.96
C LYS A 449 -31.93 -18.30 1.96
N LEU A 450 -30.83 -18.83 1.42
CA LEU A 450 -29.54 -18.13 1.33
C LEU A 450 -29.62 -16.97 0.33
N MET A 451 -30.26 -17.17 -0.82
CA MET A 451 -30.47 -16.11 -1.81
C MET A 451 -31.29 -14.95 -1.24
N MET A 452 -32.39 -15.23 -0.56
CA MET A 452 -33.22 -14.22 0.09
C MET A 452 -32.47 -13.50 1.22
N SER A 453 -31.80 -14.25 2.12
CA SER A 453 -31.01 -13.63 3.20
C SER A 453 -29.86 -12.77 2.68
N MET A 454 -29.24 -13.14 1.55
CA MET A 454 -28.20 -12.34 0.91
C MET A 454 -28.80 -11.08 0.27
N SER A 455 -29.95 -11.19 -0.41
CA SER A 455 -30.65 -10.02 -0.97
C SER A 455 -31.02 -9.02 0.13
N ASP A 456 -31.67 -9.49 1.21
CA ASP A 456 -32.00 -8.66 2.37
C ASP A 456 -30.74 -7.97 2.94
N PHE A 457 -29.60 -8.67 2.98
CA PHE A 457 -28.35 -8.11 3.47
C PHE A 457 -27.80 -7.02 2.54
N VAL A 458 -27.82 -7.23 1.22
CA VAL A 458 -27.39 -6.24 0.22
C VAL A 458 -28.24 -4.97 0.29
N ASP A 459 -29.56 -5.11 0.37
CA ASP A 459 -30.49 -3.97 0.46
C ASP A 459 -30.23 -3.15 1.74
N ASN A 460 -29.94 -3.82 2.86
CA ASN A 460 -29.61 -3.15 4.12
C ASN A 460 -28.16 -2.62 4.18
N MET A 461 -27.29 -2.96 3.21
CA MET A 461 -25.89 -2.53 3.15
C MET A 461 -25.60 -1.57 2.00
N THR A 462 -26.63 -1.00 1.36
CA THR A 462 -26.44 0.04 0.35
C THR A 462 -25.74 1.27 0.94
N LEU A 463 -24.73 1.77 0.22
CA LEU A 463 -24.02 3.03 0.50
C LEU A 463 -24.65 4.24 -0.22
N MET A 464 -25.76 4.03 -0.92
CA MET A 464 -26.54 5.08 -1.57
C MET A 464 -27.65 5.53 -0.63
N ASN A 465 -27.68 6.81 -0.29
CA ASN A 465 -28.78 7.47 0.40
C ASN A 465 -29.53 8.33 -0.62
N GLU A 466 -30.68 7.85 -1.08
CA GLU A 466 -31.41 8.48 -2.20
C GLU A 466 -30.49 8.56 -3.44
N ASP A 467 -29.94 9.75 -3.72
CA ASP A 467 -29.03 10.03 -4.83
C ASP A 467 -27.59 10.35 -4.39
N GLU A 468 -27.31 10.43 -3.08
CA GLU A 468 -25.98 10.72 -2.54
C GLU A 468 -25.22 9.43 -2.18
N GLU A 469 -24.04 9.26 -2.77
CA GLU A 469 -23.10 8.18 -2.42
C GLU A 469 -22.33 8.55 -1.15
N MET A 470 -22.54 7.80 -0.06
CA MET A 470 -21.88 8.06 1.24
C MET A 470 -20.35 8.01 1.18
N MET A 471 -19.78 7.29 0.22
CA MET A 471 -18.33 7.08 0.05
C MET A 471 -17.89 7.34 -1.38
N ALA A 472 -18.25 8.52 -1.92
CA ALA A 472 -17.79 8.94 -3.23
C ALA A 472 -16.26 8.85 -3.35
N MET A 473 -15.78 8.36 -4.49
CA MET A 473 -14.34 8.22 -4.75
C MET A 473 -13.59 9.56 -4.71
N GLU A 474 -14.27 10.66 -5.04
CA GLU A 474 -13.71 12.02 -5.05
C GLU A 474 -13.41 12.54 -3.64
N ASP A 475 -14.18 12.07 -2.64
CA ASP A 475 -14.04 12.43 -1.23
C ASP A 475 -13.26 11.38 -0.42
N THR A 476 -12.74 10.34 -1.08
CA THR A 476 -12.00 9.25 -0.43
C THR A 476 -10.49 9.40 -0.66
N PHE A 477 -9.76 9.77 0.40
CA PHE A 477 -8.32 10.02 0.34
C PHE A 477 -7.49 8.83 0.81
N SER A 478 -6.26 8.69 0.29
CA SER A 478 -5.33 7.65 0.74
C SER A 478 -4.83 7.90 2.16
N PRO A 479 -5.17 7.08 3.17
CA PRO A 479 -4.76 7.31 4.55
C PRO A 479 -3.25 7.23 4.72
N VAL A 480 -2.58 6.39 3.92
CA VAL A 480 -1.12 6.20 3.98
C VAL A 480 -0.38 7.50 3.67
N LEU A 481 -0.81 8.23 2.64
CA LEU A 481 -0.18 9.50 2.25
C LEU A 481 -0.32 10.52 3.37
N HIS A 482 -1.55 10.75 3.83
CA HIS A 482 -1.83 11.79 4.81
C HIS A 482 -1.29 11.45 6.20
N ARG A 483 -1.26 10.17 6.59
CA ARG A 483 -0.64 9.75 7.85
C ARG A 483 0.87 9.93 7.84
N VAL A 484 1.54 9.57 6.73
CA VAL A 484 2.99 9.76 6.59
C VAL A 484 3.33 11.26 6.54
N GLU A 485 2.61 12.04 5.75
CA GLU A 485 2.82 13.50 5.66
C GLU A 485 2.55 14.19 7.00
N GLY A 486 1.45 13.84 7.67
CA GLY A 486 1.13 14.34 9.01
C GLY A 486 2.19 13.96 10.05
N ALA A 487 2.72 12.73 10.00
CA ALA A 487 3.82 12.32 10.87
C ALA A 487 5.10 13.14 10.62
N ILE A 488 5.44 13.42 9.36
CA ILE A 488 6.61 14.26 9.02
C ILE A 488 6.42 15.68 9.56
N LYS A 489 5.27 16.30 9.33
CA LYS A 489 4.94 17.65 9.84
C LYS A 489 4.99 17.69 11.37
N PHE A 490 4.37 16.72 12.03
CA PHE A 490 4.34 16.62 13.49
C PHE A 490 5.76 16.51 14.06
N ARG A 491 6.58 15.62 13.48
CA ARG A 491 7.99 15.41 13.86
C ARG A 491 8.84 16.67 13.65
N ALA A 492 8.52 17.48 12.64
CA ALA A 492 9.25 18.72 12.36
C ALA A 492 9.05 19.78 13.45
N ILE A 493 7.85 19.87 14.03
CA ILE A 493 7.50 20.85 15.07
C ILE A 493 7.85 20.32 16.47
N HIS A 494 7.45 19.08 16.78
CA HIS A 494 7.46 18.53 18.14
C HIS A 494 8.70 17.67 18.45
N GLY A 495 9.64 17.55 17.52
CA GLY A 495 10.82 16.71 17.72
C GLY A 495 10.42 15.26 18.02
N SER A 496 11.07 14.59 18.97
CA SER A 496 10.92 13.14 19.24
C SER A 496 9.63 12.70 19.94
N ASP A 497 8.63 13.58 20.09
CA ASP A 497 7.38 13.27 20.78
C ASP A 497 6.58 12.12 20.13
N LYS A 498 5.68 11.51 20.91
CA LYS A 498 4.79 10.47 20.40
C LYS A 498 3.84 11.07 19.37
N PHE A 499 3.62 10.35 18.27
CA PHE A 499 2.67 10.78 17.26
C PHE A 499 1.26 10.88 17.85
N PRO A 500 0.45 11.85 17.39
CA PRO A 500 -0.94 11.97 17.80
C PRO A 500 -1.74 10.75 17.34
N GLU A 501 -2.90 10.54 17.96
CA GLU A 501 -3.84 9.52 17.53
C GLU A 501 -4.28 9.75 16.07
N GLU A 502 -4.88 8.72 15.49
CA GLU A 502 -5.38 8.80 14.11
C GLU A 502 -6.62 9.71 14.07
N PRO A 503 -6.68 10.68 13.14
CA PRO A 503 -7.89 11.48 12.93
C PRO A 503 -9.14 10.61 12.72
N GLU A 504 -10.27 11.00 13.30
CA GLU A 504 -11.54 10.26 13.22
C GLU A 504 -11.96 9.99 11.76
N MET A 505 -11.69 10.91 10.84
CA MET A 505 -11.98 10.74 9.42
C MET A 505 -11.31 9.51 8.80
N PHE A 506 -10.09 9.12 9.19
CA PHE A 506 -9.50 7.91 8.62
C PHE A 506 -10.14 6.63 9.17
N LYS A 507 -10.79 6.71 10.33
CA LYS A 507 -11.58 5.59 10.85
C LYS A 507 -12.81 5.35 9.98
N THR A 508 -13.43 6.39 9.43
CA THR A 508 -14.61 6.25 8.54
C THR A 508 -14.27 5.53 7.24
N TYR A 509 -13.02 5.62 6.72
CA TYR A 509 -12.60 4.86 5.54
C TYR A 509 -12.34 3.38 5.81
N ARG A 510 -12.08 3.00 7.06
CA ARG A 510 -11.73 1.64 7.45
C ARG A 510 -12.93 0.87 8.04
N GLN A 511 -13.87 1.59 8.64
CA GLN A 511 -14.99 1.03 9.37
C GLN A 511 -16.29 1.39 8.68
N GLN A 512 -17.26 0.48 8.75
CA GLN A 512 -18.60 0.76 8.25
C GLN A 512 -19.27 1.82 9.13
N PRO A 513 -20.01 2.78 8.55
CA PRO A 513 -20.85 3.72 9.31
C PRO A 513 -21.74 3.00 10.34
N GLU A 514 -21.84 3.55 11.55
CA GLU A 514 -22.59 2.91 12.65
C GLU A 514 -24.06 2.67 12.28
N GLU A 515 -24.69 3.63 11.59
CA GLU A 515 -26.07 3.52 11.10
C GLU A 515 -26.27 2.29 10.19
N LEU A 516 -25.29 2.01 9.32
CA LEU A 516 -25.33 0.84 8.42
C LEU A 516 -25.13 -0.47 9.18
N GLN A 517 -24.25 -0.46 10.19
CA GLN A 517 -24.06 -1.63 11.06
C GLN A 517 -25.36 -1.95 11.80
N GLU A 518 -26.05 -0.95 12.34
CA GLU A 518 -27.33 -1.15 13.03
C GLU A 518 -28.43 -1.66 12.10
N ARG A 519 -28.56 -1.05 10.91
CA ARG A 519 -29.53 -1.45 9.88
C ARG A 519 -29.33 -2.88 9.42
N SER A 520 -28.09 -3.28 9.13
CA SER A 520 -27.75 -4.60 8.56
C SER A 520 -27.67 -5.73 9.58
N LYS A 521 -27.54 -5.43 10.89
CA LYS A 521 -27.32 -6.43 11.96
C LYS A 521 -28.31 -7.59 11.94
N LYS A 522 -29.60 -7.31 11.72
CA LYS A 522 -30.66 -8.33 11.67
C LYS A 522 -30.61 -9.19 10.40
N ALA A 523 -30.26 -8.60 9.26
CA ALA A 523 -30.10 -9.33 8.01
C ALA A 523 -28.84 -10.21 8.04
N LEU A 524 -27.74 -9.69 8.60
CA LEU A 524 -26.49 -10.41 8.76
C LEU A 524 -26.63 -11.65 9.64
N SER A 525 -27.37 -11.56 10.75
CA SER A 525 -27.59 -12.73 11.62
C SER A 525 -28.35 -13.86 10.92
N LYS A 526 -29.40 -13.52 10.14
CA LYS A 526 -30.13 -14.47 9.28
C LYS A 526 -29.24 -15.08 8.20
N LEU A 527 -28.34 -14.28 7.62
CA LEU A 527 -27.39 -14.74 6.60
C LEU A 527 -26.38 -15.73 7.18
N ILE A 528 -25.81 -15.43 8.35
CA ILE A 528 -24.89 -16.33 9.05
C ILE A 528 -25.55 -17.68 9.35
N GLU A 529 -26.80 -17.66 9.82
CA GLU A 529 -27.58 -18.87 10.07
C GLU A 529 -27.85 -19.66 8.78
N ALA A 530 -28.20 -18.97 7.69
CA ALA A 530 -28.50 -19.61 6.40
C ALA A 530 -27.24 -20.19 5.71
N ALA A 531 -26.07 -19.57 5.90
CA ALA A 531 -24.83 -19.95 5.22
C ALA A 531 -24.06 -21.09 5.91
N ASP A 532 -24.24 -21.32 7.22
CA ASP A 532 -23.57 -22.38 8.02
C ASP A 532 -22.05 -22.50 7.76
N VAL A 533 -21.36 -21.35 7.65
CA VAL A 533 -19.92 -21.32 7.33
C VAL A 533 -19.10 -21.79 8.53
N LYS A 534 -18.31 -22.85 8.33
CA LYS A 534 -17.43 -23.45 9.35
C LYS A 534 -15.97 -23.23 9.01
N LYS A 535 -15.17 -22.82 10.01
CA LYS A 535 -13.72 -22.70 9.85
C LYS A 535 -13.11 -24.09 9.67
N VAL A 536 -12.56 -24.35 8.50
CA VAL A 536 -11.75 -25.56 8.26
C VAL A 536 -10.45 -25.42 9.05
N GLN A 537 -10.15 -26.37 9.93
CA GLN A 537 -8.84 -26.43 10.56
C GLN A 537 -7.81 -26.64 9.44
N GLN A 538 -6.86 -25.72 9.31
CA GLN A 538 -5.77 -25.90 8.37
C GLN A 538 -5.09 -27.21 8.72
N ARG A 539 -5.08 -28.18 7.79
CA ARG A 539 -4.22 -29.35 7.92
C ARG A 539 -2.82 -28.81 8.19
N ALA A 540 -2.23 -29.18 9.32
CA ALA A 540 -0.87 -28.77 9.64
C ALA A 540 -0.01 -29.16 8.43
N LYS A 541 0.55 -28.17 7.73
CA LYS A 541 1.60 -28.45 6.77
C LYS A 541 2.71 -29.06 7.60
N GLY A 542 2.88 -30.38 7.55
CA GLY A 542 4.01 -31.06 8.14
C GLY A 542 5.25 -30.33 7.66
N ARG A 543 5.89 -29.59 8.57
CA ARG A 543 7.21 -29.04 8.29
C ARG A 543 8.11 -30.25 8.20
N ARG A 544 8.54 -30.63 6.99
CA ARG A 544 9.84 -31.29 6.80
C ARG A 544 10.87 -30.41 7.52
N ARG A 545 11.15 -30.69 8.79
CA ARG A 545 12.39 -30.21 9.41
C ARG A 545 13.45 -31.09 8.77
N TYR A 546 14.07 -30.60 7.70
CA TYR A 546 15.41 -31.06 7.37
C TYR A 546 16.20 -30.90 8.67
N ARG A 547 16.61 -32.02 9.24
CA ARG A 547 17.69 -32.01 10.23
C ARG A 547 18.84 -31.41 9.45
N ASP A 548 19.25 -30.18 9.76
CA ASP A 548 20.44 -29.59 9.17
C ASP A 548 21.55 -30.61 9.40
N ALA A 549 21.99 -31.29 8.34
CA ALA A 549 23.17 -32.11 8.41
C ALA A 549 24.28 -31.18 8.88
N GLU A 550 24.91 -31.48 10.01
CA GLU A 550 26.04 -30.72 10.52
C GLU A 550 27.07 -30.62 9.41
N LYS A 551 27.14 -29.46 8.76
CA LYS A 551 28.11 -29.22 7.69
C LYS A 551 29.49 -29.40 8.32
N PRO A 552 30.32 -30.34 7.85
CA PRO A 552 31.68 -30.45 8.34
C PRO A 552 32.36 -29.10 8.12
N ILE A 553 33.13 -28.63 9.11
CA ILE A 553 33.82 -27.32 9.11
C ILE A 553 34.69 -27.11 7.84
N SER A 554 35.07 -28.20 7.15
CA SER A 554 35.82 -28.18 5.90
C SER A 554 35.01 -27.80 4.66
N GLY A 555 33.68 -27.68 4.73
CA GLY A 555 32.83 -27.38 3.57
C GLY A 555 32.85 -28.48 2.49
N LEU A 556 33.42 -29.65 2.79
CA LEU A 556 33.51 -30.78 1.86
C LEU A 556 32.28 -31.65 2.05
N ASP A 557 31.39 -31.66 1.06
CA ASP A 557 30.21 -32.53 1.08
C ASP A 557 30.63 -33.95 0.70
N VAL A 558 30.98 -34.74 1.71
CA VAL A 558 31.40 -36.14 1.56
C VAL A 558 30.30 -36.96 0.86
N SER A 559 29.04 -36.52 0.95
CA SER A 559 27.91 -37.17 0.29
C SER A 559 27.90 -36.95 -1.24
N GLU A 560 28.38 -35.80 -1.74
CA GLU A 560 28.56 -35.55 -3.19
C GLU A 560 29.70 -36.39 -3.78
N LEU A 561 30.79 -36.60 -3.03
CA LEU A 561 31.94 -37.42 -3.45
C LEU A 561 31.64 -38.93 -3.45
N LEU A 562 30.68 -39.38 -2.64
CA LEU A 562 30.27 -40.78 -2.53
C LEU A 562 29.07 -41.16 -3.39
N ARG A 563 28.52 -40.24 -4.23
CA ARG A 563 27.50 -40.56 -5.24
C ARG A 563 28.08 -41.47 -6.35
N LYS A 564 28.36 -42.71 -6.02
CA LYS A 564 28.40 -43.81 -6.99
C LYS A 564 26.95 -44.15 -7.31
N GLU A 565 26.59 -44.01 -8.59
CA GLU A 565 25.43 -44.56 -9.32
C GLU A 565 24.13 -44.73 -8.51
N LYS A 566 23.04 -44.08 -8.94
CA LYS A 566 21.69 -44.39 -8.46
C LYS A 566 21.45 -45.89 -8.56
N ARG A 567 21.46 -46.59 -7.42
CA ARG A 567 21.09 -48.00 -7.33
C ARG A 567 19.59 -48.04 -7.13
N ASP A 568 18.86 -48.72 -8.00
CA ASP A 568 17.40 -48.88 -7.89
C ASP A 568 16.99 -50.05 -6.97
N HIS A 569 17.98 -50.81 -6.45
CA HIS A 569 17.76 -52.01 -5.65
C HIS A 569 18.65 -52.09 -4.40
N ILE A 570 18.05 -52.49 -3.28
CA ILE A 570 18.75 -52.77 -2.02
C ILE A 570 19.42 -54.15 -2.07
N SER A 571 20.71 -54.23 -1.75
CA SER A 571 21.45 -55.49 -1.64
C SER A 571 21.16 -56.22 -0.33
N PRO A 572 20.90 -57.55 -0.33
CA PRO A 572 20.71 -58.34 0.90
C PRO A 572 21.92 -58.36 1.85
N ASP A 573 23.14 -58.05 1.38
CA ASP A 573 24.34 -58.08 2.22
C ASP A 573 24.59 -56.76 2.97
N ASN A 574 24.01 -55.65 2.51
CA ASN A 574 24.17 -54.31 3.08
C ASN A 574 22.84 -53.54 3.20
N ALA A 575 21.76 -54.25 3.53
CA ALA A 575 20.41 -53.74 3.34
C ALA A 575 20.04 -52.54 4.24
N ILE A 576 20.48 -52.51 5.51
CA ILE A 576 20.09 -51.45 6.47
C ILE A 576 20.71 -50.08 6.10
N PRO A 577 22.03 -49.97 5.83
CA PRO A 577 22.63 -48.71 5.39
C PRO A 577 22.12 -48.25 4.03
N GLU A 578 21.94 -49.16 3.07
CA GLU A 578 21.42 -48.82 1.73
C GLU A 578 19.96 -48.35 1.78
N PHE A 579 19.11 -49.00 2.58
CA PHE A 579 17.73 -48.54 2.84
C PHE A 579 17.71 -47.11 3.40
N THR A 580 18.56 -46.82 4.39
CA THR A 580 18.66 -45.49 5.00
C THR A 580 19.06 -44.44 3.97
N GLN A 581 20.11 -44.71 3.18
CA GLN A 581 20.59 -43.79 2.15
C GLN A 581 19.56 -43.55 1.03
N MET A 582 18.84 -44.60 0.63
CA MET A 582 17.81 -44.50 -0.42
C MET A 582 16.57 -43.73 0.05
N ILE A 583 16.16 -43.90 1.32
CA ILE A 583 15.05 -43.14 1.90
C ILE A 583 15.41 -41.67 2.13
N GLU A 584 16.63 -41.38 2.57
CA GLU A 584 17.11 -40.00 2.75
C GLU A 584 17.06 -39.17 1.46
N THR A 585 17.16 -39.82 0.31
CA THR A 585 17.15 -39.19 -1.02
C THR A 585 15.83 -39.33 -1.76
N ALA A 586 14.83 -40.00 -1.19
CA ALA A 586 13.54 -40.24 -1.81
C ALA A 586 12.57 -39.06 -1.60
N ASP A 587 12.07 -38.50 -2.71
CA ASP A 587 11.10 -37.40 -2.71
C ASP A 587 9.70 -37.81 -3.19
N ASP A 588 9.54 -39.03 -3.71
CA ASP A 588 8.29 -39.56 -4.24
C ASP A 588 7.70 -40.66 -3.34
N GLU A 589 6.40 -40.59 -3.07
CA GLU A 589 5.67 -41.53 -2.20
C GLU A 589 5.65 -42.95 -2.78
N GLY A 590 5.52 -43.08 -4.11
CA GLY A 590 5.54 -44.37 -4.80
C GLY A 590 6.93 -45.04 -4.74
N TYR A 591 7.99 -44.24 -4.83
CA TYR A 591 9.36 -44.72 -4.68
C TYR A 591 9.65 -45.18 -3.25
N ILE A 592 9.20 -44.44 -2.22
CA ILE A 592 9.32 -44.85 -0.81
C ILE A 592 8.62 -46.19 -0.57
N ALA A 593 7.40 -46.37 -1.10
CA ALA A 593 6.67 -47.64 -1.00
C ALA A 593 7.46 -48.81 -1.63
N THR A 594 8.12 -48.57 -2.76
CA THR A 594 8.95 -49.57 -3.45
C THR A 594 10.18 -49.96 -2.62
N ILE A 595 10.86 -48.98 -2.00
CA ILE A 595 12.02 -49.22 -1.13
C ILE A 595 11.62 -50.03 0.11
N VAL A 596 10.51 -49.67 0.75
CA VAL A 596 9.97 -50.41 1.91
C VAL A 596 9.60 -51.84 1.54
N GLN A 597 9.02 -52.06 0.36
CA GLN A 597 8.69 -53.41 -0.12
C GLN A 597 9.93 -54.26 -0.43
N GLN A 598 10.99 -53.67 -0.99
CA GLN A 598 12.27 -54.35 -1.18
C GLN A 598 12.87 -54.77 0.17
N MET A 599 12.88 -53.87 1.14
CA MET A 599 13.36 -54.15 2.50
C MET A 599 12.51 -55.24 3.18
N ALA A 600 11.18 -55.20 3.04
CA ALA A 600 10.28 -56.24 3.55
C ALA A 600 10.61 -57.64 3.01
N THR A 601 10.94 -57.72 1.72
CA THR A 601 11.32 -58.97 1.05
C THR A 601 12.64 -59.50 1.61
N ILE A 602 13.64 -58.64 1.77
CA ILE A 602 14.95 -58.99 2.33
C ILE A 602 14.82 -59.48 3.78
N LEU A 603 14.04 -58.79 4.61
CA LEU A 603 13.79 -59.19 6.00
C LEU A 603 13.11 -60.55 6.08
N THR A 604 12.13 -60.80 5.19
CA THR A 604 11.45 -62.09 5.08
C THR A 604 12.41 -63.20 4.68
N ASP A 605 13.32 -62.93 3.73
CA ASP A 605 14.34 -63.87 3.26
C ASP A 605 15.39 -64.18 4.32
N TRP A 606 15.82 -63.19 5.10
CA TRP A 606 16.72 -63.40 6.24
C TRP A 606 16.11 -64.28 7.32
N ILE A 607 14.79 -64.19 7.55
CA ILE A 607 14.08 -65.09 8.46
C ILE A 607 14.03 -66.50 7.87
N ARG A 608 13.64 -66.64 6.59
CA ARG A 608 13.50 -67.93 5.90
C ARG A 608 14.81 -68.72 5.86
N THR A 609 15.92 -68.05 5.58
CA THR A 609 17.26 -68.64 5.43
C THR A 609 18.06 -68.70 6.73
N SER A 610 17.52 -68.19 7.85
CA SER A 610 18.23 -68.21 9.14
C SER A 610 18.39 -69.64 9.66
N TYR A 611 19.64 -70.06 9.87
CA TYR A 611 19.98 -71.25 10.63
C TYR A 611 19.95 -70.92 12.13
N GLY A 612 18.89 -71.35 12.82
CA GLY A 612 18.62 -70.96 14.21
C GLY A 612 18.32 -69.46 14.34
N GLU A 613 18.82 -68.83 15.41
CA GLU A 613 18.57 -67.42 15.75
C GLU A 613 19.58 -66.43 15.14
N ARG A 614 20.53 -66.90 14.32
CA ARG A 614 21.70 -66.11 13.86
C ARG A 614 21.33 -64.80 13.15
N ASN A 615 20.23 -64.77 12.39
CA ASN A 615 19.81 -63.57 11.67
C ASN A 615 18.74 -62.74 12.39
N TYR A 616 18.16 -63.21 13.51
CA TYR A 616 17.04 -62.52 14.16
C TYR A 616 17.42 -61.16 14.73
N GLY A 617 18.66 -60.99 15.20
CA GLY A 617 19.19 -59.68 15.61
C GLY A 617 19.19 -58.67 14.46
N LYS A 618 19.68 -59.07 13.28
CA LYS A 618 19.70 -58.22 12.07
C LYS A 618 18.31 -57.86 11.58
N VAL A 619 17.36 -58.81 11.67
CA VAL A 619 15.97 -58.57 11.28
C VAL A 619 15.28 -57.61 12.24
N ALA A 620 15.53 -57.74 13.56
CA ALA A 620 14.99 -56.80 14.54
C ALA A 620 15.54 -55.38 14.36
N GLU A 621 16.84 -55.24 14.05
CA GLU A 621 17.45 -53.96 13.72
C GLU A 621 16.82 -53.34 12.45
N GLY A 622 16.72 -54.12 11.37
CA GLY A 622 16.09 -53.66 10.13
C GLY A 622 14.61 -53.27 10.30
N LEU A 623 13.83 -54.05 11.05
CA LEU A 623 12.45 -53.68 11.41
C LEU A 623 12.39 -52.40 12.25
N GLY A 624 13.35 -52.20 13.16
CA GLY A 624 13.50 -50.96 13.93
C GLY A 624 13.77 -49.75 13.04
N THR A 625 14.69 -49.88 12.09
CA THR A 625 15.04 -48.81 11.13
C THR A 625 13.85 -48.45 10.24
N VAL A 626 13.13 -49.43 9.68
CA VAL A 626 11.93 -49.16 8.87
C VAL A 626 10.84 -48.51 9.72
N ARG A 627 10.61 -48.99 10.96
CA ARG A 627 9.61 -48.40 11.86
C ARG A 627 9.92 -46.94 12.15
N GLN A 628 11.17 -46.63 12.48
CA GLN A 628 11.61 -45.27 12.78
C GLN A 628 11.42 -44.34 11.57
N TRP A 629 11.88 -44.76 10.38
CA TRP A 629 11.74 -43.93 9.19
C TRP A 629 10.28 -43.71 8.78
N MET A 630 9.41 -44.72 8.92
CA MET A 630 7.99 -44.56 8.62
C MET A 630 7.26 -43.68 9.65
N GLN A 631 7.75 -43.63 10.89
CA GLN A 631 7.30 -42.64 11.89
C GLN A 631 7.77 -41.24 11.53
N GLU A 632 9.05 -41.08 11.15
CA GLU A 632 9.64 -39.79 10.78
C GLU A 632 9.02 -39.20 9.49
N LEU A 633 8.67 -40.05 8.52
CA LEU A 633 8.00 -39.66 7.27
C LEU A 633 6.48 -39.54 7.41
N GLU A 634 5.91 -39.78 8.60
CA GLU A 634 4.46 -39.80 8.87
C GLU A 634 3.67 -40.74 7.94
N MET A 635 4.29 -41.85 7.49
CA MET A 635 3.71 -42.89 6.64
C MET A 635 3.57 -44.24 7.37
N PRO A 636 2.80 -44.31 8.47
CA PRO A 636 2.72 -45.50 9.32
C PRO A 636 2.10 -46.71 8.61
N ASP A 637 1.24 -46.49 7.60
CA ASP A 637 0.51 -47.54 6.91
C ASP A 637 1.44 -48.53 6.18
N LEU A 638 2.54 -48.05 5.59
CA LEU A 638 3.51 -48.91 4.90
C LEU A 638 4.19 -49.91 5.86
N TYR A 639 4.62 -49.43 7.03
CA TYR A 639 5.18 -50.30 8.06
C TYR A 639 4.12 -51.22 8.68
N ASN A 640 2.94 -50.69 8.96
CA ASN A 640 1.85 -51.43 9.59
C ASN A 640 1.37 -52.60 8.72
N ASN A 641 1.24 -52.38 7.41
CA ASN A 641 0.91 -53.44 6.45
C ASN A 641 2.03 -54.48 6.37
N MET A 642 3.29 -54.04 6.32
CA MET A 642 4.46 -54.92 6.28
C MET A 642 4.55 -55.82 7.53
N ILE A 643 4.39 -55.28 8.73
CA ILE A 643 4.52 -56.07 9.97
C ILE A 643 3.33 -57.01 10.19
N GLN A 644 2.13 -56.67 9.69
CA GLN A 644 0.97 -57.56 9.68
C GLN A 644 1.19 -58.77 8.77
N ASP A 645 1.62 -58.54 7.53
CA ASP A 645 1.97 -59.60 6.58
C ASP A 645 3.10 -60.49 7.12
N LEU A 646 4.11 -59.88 7.77
CA LEU A 646 5.19 -60.64 8.40
C LEU A 646 4.69 -61.51 9.56
N LYS A 647 3.78 -61.00 10.41
CA LYS A 647 3.16 -61.77 11.50
C LYS A 647 2.39 -62.97 10.95
N GLU A 648 1.60 -62.77 9.90
CA GLU A 648 0.83 -63.84 9.25
C GLU A 648 1.75 -64.93 8.68
N LYS A 649 2.82 -64.54 7.97
CA LYS A 649 3.82 -65.48 7.41
C LYS A 649 4.58 -66.28 8.48
N ILE A 650 4.85 -65.67 9.63
CA ILE A 650 5.48 -66.35 10.77
C ILE A 650 4.52 -67.36 11.42
N LEU A 651 3.27 -66.98 11.67
CA LEU A 651 2.27 -67.82 12.33
C LEU A 651 1.79 -68.98 11.44
N SER A 652 1.67 -68.75 10.14
CA SER A 652 1.33 -69.77 9.14
C SER A 652 2.49 -70.71 8.78
N LYS A 653 3.66 -70.56 9.42
CA LYS A 653 4.88 -71.37 9.23
C LYS A 653 5.43 -71.38 7.79
N GLN A 654 5.09 -70.37 6.99
CA GLN A 654 5.51 -70.25 5.59
C GLN A 654 7.00 -69.88 5.42
N LEU A 655 7.67 -69.45 6.50
CA LEU A 655 9.08 -69.01 6.51
C LEU A 655 10.06 -70.09 7.02
N GLY A 656 9.88 -71.32 6.54
CA GLY A 656 10.83 -72.42 6.78
C GLY A 656 10.75 -73.04 8.17
N GLY A 657 9.55 -73.17 8.76
CA GLY A 657 9.32 -73.87 10.02
C GLY A 657 8.76 -72.99 11.15
N ASP A 658 8.87 -73.47 12.40
CA ASP A 658 8.41 -72.71 13.57
C ASP A 658 9.38 -71.57 13.91
N ARG A 659 8.96 -70.34 13.59
CA ARG A 659 9.73 -69.11 13.80
C ARG A 659 9.19 -68.30 14.98
N ALA A 660 8.49 -68.92 15.95
CA ALA A 660 7.91 -68.24 17.12
C ALA A 660 8.93 -67.40 17.92
N LEU A 661 10.20 -67.82 17.96
CA LEU A 661 11.28 -67.07 18.61
C LEU A 661 11.59 -65.73 17.91
N MET A 662 11.38 -65.62 16.60
CA MET A 662 11.49 -64.35 15.87
C MET A 662 10.38 -63.38 16.30
N TRP A 663 9.14 -63.86 16.40
CA TRP A 663 8.03 -63.04 16.89
C TRP A 663 8.25 -62.59 18.33
N PHE A 664 8.84 -63.45 19.18
CA PHE A 664 9.25 -63.05 20.53
C PHE A 664 10.25 -61.88 20.51
N GLN A 665 11.22 -61.86 19.59
CA GLN A 665 12.17 -60.73 19.44
C GLN A 665 11.47 -59.44 19.02
N VAL A 666 10.49 -59.50 18.11
CA VAL A 666 9.66 -58.34 17.71
C VAL A 666 8.94 -57.75 18.92
N ARG A 667 8.33 -58.60 19.77
CA ARG A 667 7.67 -58.15 21.00
C ARG A 667 8.66 -57.57 22.02
N LYS A 668 9.79 -58.25 22.24
CA LYS A 668 10.82 -57.84 23.19
C LYS A 668 11.36 -56.45 22.87
N ASN A 669 11.54 -56.15 21.58
CA ASN A 669 12.05 -54.87 21.10
C ASN A 669 10.94 -53.83 20.83
N LYS A 670 9.67 -54.13 21.17
CA LYS A 670 8.51 -53.25 20.97
C LYS A 670 8.31 -52.79 19.51
N LEU A 671 8.63 -53.66 18.55
CA LEU A 671 8.52 -53.40 17.11
C LEU A 671 7.10 -53.70 16.56
N GLY A 672 6.08 -53.31 17.32
CA GLY A 672 4.68 -53.48 16.94
C GLY A 672 4.17 -52.36 16.04
N LEU A 673 2.87 -52.40 15.73
CA LEU A 673 2.19 -51.38 14.92
C LEU A 673 2.47 -49.96 15.45
N ILE A 674 2.61 -49.01 14.54
CA ILE A 674 2.71 -47.58 14.83
C ILE A 674 1.30 -47.08 15.12
N SER A 675 1.05 -46.66 16.36
CA SER A 675 -0.25 -46.20 16.84
C SER A 675 -0.46 -44.70 16.65
N THR A 676 -1.68 -44.21 16.89
CA THR A 676 -2.02 -42.77 16.95
C THR A 676 -1.18 -41.98 17.96
N ASP A 677 -0.67 -42.62 19.01
CA ASP A 677 0.21 -42.00 20.02
C ASP A 677 1.65 -41.84 19.51
N ASP A 678 2.10 -42.78 18.66
CA ASP A 678 3.40 -42.74 18.02
C ASP A 678 3.44 -41.78 16.82
N CYS A 679 2.35 -41.70 16.05
CA CYS A 679 2.25 -40.87 14.86
C CYS A 679 0.78 -40.48 14.62
N SER A 680 0.51 -39.17 14.56
CA SER A 680 -0.86 -38.65 14.44
C SER A 680 -1.56 -39.02 13.13
N SER A 681 -0.82 -39.38 12.07
CA SER A 681 -1.37 -39.84 10.79
C SER A 681 -1.80 -41.31 10.80
N SER A 682 -1.49 -42.08 11.86
CA SER A 682 -1.87 -43.49 11.95
C SER A 682 -3.36 -43.66 12.22
N GLN A 683 -3.99 -44.60 11.52
CA GLN A 683 -5.39 -44.98 11.75
C GLN A 683 -5.55 -46.05 12.84
N ILE A 684 -4.44 -46.52 13.43
CA ILE A 684 -4.42 -47.62 14.39
C ILE A 684 -4.46 -47.09 15.82
N THR A 685 -5.48 -47.48 16.58
CA THR A 685 -5.61 -47.10 18.00
C THR A 685 -4.52 -47.75 18.86
N VAL A 686 -4.17 -47.10 19.97
CA VAL A 686 -3.20 -47.61 20.95
C VAL A 686 -3.60 -49.00 21.48
N GLU A 687 -4.90 -49.24 21.65
CA GLU A 687 -5.45 -50.54 22.07
C GLU A 687 -5.26 -51.62 21.00
N ALA A 688 -5.50 -51.29 19.73
CA ALA A 688 -5.26 -52.20 18.61
C ALA A 688 -3.77 -52.57 18.50
N ALA A 689 -2.86 -51.60 18.62
CA ALA A 689 -1.42 -51.84 18.59
C ALA A 689 -0.93 -52.72 19.75
N ARG A 690 -1.49 -52.57 20.95
CA ARG A 690 -1.21 -53.45 22.11
C ARG A 690 -1.72 -54.88 21.88
N SER A 691 -2.97 -55.02 21.42
CA SER A 691 -3.59 -56.32 21.15
C SER A 691 -2.87 -57.11 20.03
N PHE A 692 -2.23 -56.39 19.11
CA PHE A 692 -1.46 -56.98 18.03
C PHE A 692 -0.20 -57.70 18.51
N LEU A 693 0.42 -57.24 19.60
CA LEU A 693 1.60 -57.86 20.20
C LEU A 693 1.25 -59.05 21.11
N ASP A 694 0.00 -59.16 21.57
CA ASP A 694 -0.41 -60.24 22.45
C ASP A 694 -0.47 -61.60 21.73
N PRO A 695 -0.01 -62.69 22.39
CA PRO A 695 0.01 -64.04 21.79
C PRO A 695 -1.37 -64.71 21.74
N LYS A 696 -2.44 -64.07 22.25
CA LYS A 696 -3.80 -64.63 22.36
C LYS A 696 -4.80 -64.08 21.34
N SER A 697 -4.39 -63.16 20.46
CA SER A 697 -5.25 -62.62 19.41
C SER A 697 -5.19 -63.51 18.16
N GLY A 698 -5.94 -64.61 18.20
CA GLY A 698 -6.17 -65.53 17.08
C GLY A 698 -6.23 -66.99 17.55
N THR A 699 -7.40 -67.62 17.41
CA THR A 699 -7.57 -69.08 17.41
C THR A 699 -6.69 -69.76 16.37
#